data_AF-A0A7W0F989-F1
#
_entry.id   AF-A0A7W0F989-F1
#
_cell.length_a   1.000
_cell.length_b   1.000
_cell.length_c   1.000
_cell.angle_alpha   90.00
_cell.angle_beta   90.00
_cell.angle_gamma   90.00
#
_symmetry.space_group_name_H-M   'P 1'
#
loop_
_entity.id
_entity.type
_entity.pdbx_description
1 polymer ?
#
loop_
_entity_poly.entity_id
_entity_poly.type
_entity_poly.pdbx_seq_one_letter_code
_entity_poly.pdbx_strand_id
1 'polypeptide(L)'
;MSRPDPIYELKLIAEKYPGSYIVGGAVRDLLMGRVSRDIDLVIPGNLPKAVKELSNIFSAPYFVLDSERQVFRIVLQKAHEWYLDISPLRGDIKSDLLKRDFTVDAVAVGVSEWSEPKHYLDPTGGIKDLKAKIIRMISPDVFKEDPLRLYRAFRIASRIGGKIDPGTLCQIKKNVSLISSSAGERIRDEIFFILADPQSAGRLDEIYSAGLFDATFSEFAAFSDRSDNYYHKGGLWEHSLETVRKFEEKVMAENFKRFPEFREDLNKYFDRRRIILTKISCLLHDIGKPEAASRVSGRLRFFGHERIGSFLARNIMRKLKSSKNDMKFVSEAVYHHMRPSNMSASSTERAFYRFFRAFSSSAHIAAVFTAFCDRYSYETAPGRFAEMVNQEKFTEKILRVYFREKKINRPPLLSGHDIMTQLGIPAGRLVGRIIEAVEEARAAEKIKTKEEAVEYAKEIKDRVPLLDVSVLIPAYNEEAGIAKVLEKLKGLPGSWEALVVDDGSVDRTAEIAARYKVSVISHKKNMGKGAALISGIARARGKYIAVQDADLEYDFSQLRGIVEYAMKEELDAVYGSRFLKKNPVLYMNYFLGNRFVSMFISAIFMSRVTDAYTCYKVVRADLLKSYDLRSRGFEIEAEITSRLLKNGVKIIEMPIDYAPRSEEEGKKIRPLDGIKAVLEALRVRFS
;
A
#
# COMPACT_ATOMS: atom_id res chain seq x y z
N MET A 1 -23.64 -42.23 18.28
CA MET A 1 -22.66 -41.11 18.27
C MET A 1 -21.83 -41.22 17.00
N SER A 2 -22.11 -40.36 16.03
CA SER A 2 -21.59 -40.35 14.67
C SER A 2 -20.07 -40.15 14.64
N ARG A 3 -19.31 -41.09 14.05
CA ARG A 3 -17.90 -40.85 13.73
C ARG A 3 -17.82 -39.72 12.68
N PRO A 4 -17.02 -38.66 12.89
CA PRO A 4 -16.97 -37.47 12.02
C PRO A 4 -16.14 -37.62 10.73
N ASP A 5 -15.59 -38.81 10.46
CA ASP A 5 -14.69 -39.17 9.34
C ASP A 5 -15.46 -39.97 8.26
N PRO A 6 -15.15 -39.86 6.94
CA PRO A 6 -15.74 -40.63 5.83
C PRO A 6 -15.41 -42.14 5.86
N ILE A 7 -15.50 -42.78 7.03
CA ILE A 7 -15.15 -44.18 7.27
C ILE A 7 -16.01 -45.12 6.42
N TYR A 8 -17.29 -44.81 6.23
CA TYR A 8 -18.17 -45.63 5.39
C TYR A 8 -17.72 -45.61 3.93
N GLU A 9 -17.46 -44.43 3.39
CA GLU A 9 -16.98 -44.24 2.03
C GLU A 9 -15.62 -44.92 1.81
N LEU A 10 -14.70 -44.78 2.76
CA LEU A 10 -13.39 -45.43 2.71
C LEU A 10 -13.51 -46.97 2.77
N LYS A 11 -14.38 -47.52 3.62
CA LYS A 11 -14.65 -48.97 3.64
C LYS A 11 -15.17 -49.47 2.29
N LEU A 12 -16.12 -48.75 1.69
CA LEU A 12 -16.66 -49.12 0.39
C LEU A 12 -15.59 -49.06 -0.72
N ILE A 13 -14.70 -48.06 -0.68
CA ILE A 13 -13.56 -47.98 -1.59
C ILE A 13 -12.64 -49.19 -1.41
N ALA A 14 -12.34 -49.58 -0.17
CA ALA A 14 -11.51 -50.74 0.12
C ALA A 14 -12.14 -52.05 -0.40
N GLU A 15 -13.46 -52.20 -0.30
CA GLU A 15 -14.19 -53.38 -0.80
C GLU A 15 -14.22 -53.44 -2.33
N LYS A 16 -14.53 -52.33 -3.00
CA LYS A 16 -14.64 -52.27 -4.47
C LYS A 16 -13.28 -52.25 -5.18
N TYR A 17 -12.28 -51.65 -4.54
CA TYR A 17 -10.94 -51.46 -5.10
C TYR A 17 -9.89 -51.98 -4.11
N PRO A 18 -9.77 -53.31 -3.95
CA PRO A 18 -8.77 -53.90 -3.08
C PRO A 18 -7.36 -53.49 -3.54
N GLY A 19 -6.46 -53.22 -2.59
CA GLY A 19 -5.13 -52.66 -2.89
C GLY A 19 -5.12 -51.14 -3.04
N SER A 20 -6.16 -50.45 -2.58
CA SER A 20 -6.15 -48.99 -2.45
C SER A 20 -5.40 -48.54 -1.19
N TYR A 21 -4.70 -47.41 -1.29
CA TYR A 21 -3.91 -46.83 -0.22
C TYR A 21 -4.30 -45.36 0.03
N ILE A 22 -4.25 -44.94 1.30
CA ILE A 22 -4.21 -43.53 1.69
C ILE A 22 -2.75 -43.16 1.84
N VAL A 23 -2.36 -42.01 1.31
CA VAL A 23 -0.96 -41.58 1.20
C VAL A 23 -0.80 -40.13 1.64
N GLY A 24 0.45 -39.65 1.73
CA GLY A 24 0.71 -38.22 1.79
C GLY A 24 0.34 -37.56 3.11
N GLY A 25 -0.18 -36.34 3.01
CA GLY A 25 -0.42 -35.47 4.16
C GLY A 25 -1.44 -36.03 5.14
N ALA A 26 -2.42 -36.81 4.66
CA ALA A 26 -3.42 -37.44 5.51
C ALA A 26 -2.82 -38.45 6.48
N VAL A 27 -1.89 -39.29 6.00
CA VAL A 27 -1.19 -40.29 6.83
C VAL A 27 -0.25 -39.60 7.82
N ARG A 28 0.49 -38.59 7.37
CA ARG A 28 1.34 -37.78 8.25
C ARG A 28 0.54 -37.15 9.38
N ASP A 29 -0.59 -36.53 9.06
CA ASP A 29 -1.44 -35.86 10.05
C ASP A 29 -2.04 -36.88 11.03
N LEU A 30 -2.46 -38.06 10.55
CA LEU A 30 -2.93 -39.16 11.39
C LEU A 30 -1.85 -39.61 12.40
N LEU A 31 -0.61 -39.79 11.94
CA LEU A 31 0.55 -40.13 12.79
C LEU A 31 0.85 -39.04 13.85
N MET A 32 0.43 -37.80 13.62
CA MET A 32 0.51 -36.69 14.57
C MET A 32 -0.71 -36.58 15.49
N GLY A 33 -1.67 -37.51 15.41
CA GLY A 33 -2.93 -37.45 16.15
C GLY A 33 -3.88 -36.34 15.66
N ARG A 34 -3.75 -35.92 14.40
CA ARG A 34 -4.59 -34.89 13.76
C ARG A 34 -5.46 -35.51 12.68
N VAL A 35 -6.62 -34.90 12.43
CA VAL A 35 -7.52 -35.32 11.35
C VAL A 35 -7.34 -34.40 10.16
N SER A 36 -6.94 -34.96 9.01
CA SER A 36 -6.95 -34.25 7.72
C SER A 36 -8.29 -34.45 7.03
N ARG A 37 -8.89 -33.36 6.53
CA ARG A 37 -10.11 -33.42 5.71
C ARG A 37 -9.82 -33.56 4.22
N ASP A 38 -8.55 -33.46 3.84
CA ASP A 38 -8.05 -33.70 2.50
C ASP A 38 -7.32 -35.05 2.53
N ILE A 39 -7.91 -36.06 1.89
CA ILE A 39 -7.44 -37.45 1.89
C ILE A 39 -6.97 -37.78 0.47
N ASP A 40 -5.65 -37.97 0.33
CA ASP A 40 -5.04 -38.46 -0.90
C ASP A 40 -5.17 -39.99 -0.98
N LEU A 41 -5.88 -40.46 -1.99
CA LEU A 41 -6.14 -41.87 -2.29
C LEU A 41 -5.39 -42.29 -3.55
N VAL A 42 -4.76 -43.46 -3.47
CA VAL A 42 -4.17 -44.15 -4.61
C VAL A 42 -4.96 -45.42 -4.83
N ILE A 43 -5.62 -45.51 -5.99
CA ILE A 43 -6.54 -46.61 -6.31
C ILE A 43 -6.01 -47.36 -7.55
N PRO A 44 -6.05 -48.71 -7.58
CA PRO A 44 -5.71 -49.48 -8.76
C PRO A 44 -6.82 -49.45 -9.83
N GLY A 45 -6.44 -49.57 -11.10
CA GLY A 45 -7.37 -49.75 -12.21
C GLY A 45 -7.77 -48.47 -12.96
N ASN A 46 -8.93 -48.49 -13.63
CA ASN A 46 -9.40 -47.41 -14.51
C ASN A 46 -10.15 -46.32 -13.72
N LEU A 47 -9.45 -45.21 -13.46
CA LEU A 47 -9.96 -44.10 -12.63
C LEU A 47 -11.19 -43.38 -13.16
N PRO A 48 -11.28 -42.95 -14.43
CA PRO A 48 -12.48 -42.24 -14.90
C PRO A 48 -13.77 -43.03 -14.64
N LYS A 49 -13.73 -44.35 -14.84
CA LYS A 49 -14.85 -45.24 -14.53
C LYS A 49 -15.05 -45.35 -13.01
N ALA A 50 -13.98 -45.57 -12.26
CA ALA A 50 -14.05 -45.74 -10.81
C ALA A 50 -14.58 -44.50 -10.08
N VAL A 51 -14.08 -43.30 -10.43
CA VAL A 51 -14.51 -42.02 -9.83
C VAL A 51 -15.96 -41.74 -10.16
N LYS A 52 -16.42 -42.00 -11.39
CA LYS A 52 -17.83 -41.85 -11.77
C LYS A 52 -18.73 -42.78 -10.97
N GLU A 53 -18.32 -44.03 -10.79
CA GLU A 53 -19.04 -45.01 -9.98
C GLU A 53 -19.09 -44.59 -8.50
N LEU A 54 -17.95 -44.22 -7.91
CA LEU A 54 -17.86 -43.75 -6.53
C LEU A 54 -18.67 -42.47 -6.32
N SER A 55 -18.61 -41.51 -7.24
CA SER A 55 -19.40 -40.28 -7.22
C SER A 55 -20.91 -40.58 -7.19
N ASN A 56 -21.38 -41.52 -8.01
CA ASN A 56 -22.77 -41.94 -8.01
C ASN A 56 -23.18 -42.59 -6.69
N ILE A 57 -22.34 -43.49 -6.16
CA ILE A 57 -22.63 -44.18 -4.90
C ILE A 57 -22.66 -43.20 -3.72
N PHE A 58 -21.70 -42.29 -3.67
CA PHE A 58 -21.61 -41.28 -2.63
C PHE A 58 -22.60 -40.14 -2.82
N SER A 59 -23.29 -40.09 -3.96
CA SER A 59 -24.14 -38.95 -4.36
C SER A 59 -23.39 -37.62 -4.22
N ALA A 60 -22.12 -37.60 -4.64
CA ALA A 60 -21.17 -36.52 -4.40
C ALA A 60 -20.59 -36.01 -5.73
N PRO A 61 -20.44 -34.69 -5.93
CA PRO A 61 -19.82 -34.16 -7.14
C PRO A 61 -18.32 -34.52 -7.18
N TYR A 62 -17.79 -34.70 -8.38
CA TYR A 62 -16.37 -34.86 -8.62
C TYR A 62 -15.83 -33.84 -9.62
N PHE A 63 -14.56 -33.50 -9.48
CA PHE A 63 -13.84 -32.53 -10.31
C PHE A 63 -12.54 -33.13 -10.83
N VAL A 64 -12.15 -32.78 -12.05
CA VAL A 64 -10.82 -33.14 -12.58
C VAL A 64 -9.82 -32.10 -12.09
N LEU A 65 -8.83 -32.52 -11.30
CA LEU A 65 -7.75 -31.64 -10.83
C LEU A 65 -6.59 -31.60 -11.82
N ASP A 66 -6.24 -32.75 -12.38
CA ASP A 66 -5.18 -32.90 -13.38
C ASP A 66 -5.57 -33.99 -14.37
N SER A 67 -5.90 -33.58 -15.60
CA SER A 67 -6.30 -34.49 -16.67
C SER A 67 -5.16 -35.38 -17.17
N GLU A 68 -3.91 -34.88 -17.16
CA GLU A 68 -2.75 -35.63 -17.63
C GLU A 68 -2.32 -36.69 -16.63
N ARG A 69 -2.37 -36.34 -15.34
CA ARG A 69 -2.04 -37.26 -14.24
C ARG A 69 -3.22 -38.13 -13.81
N GLN A 70 -4.42 -37.85 -14.32
CA GLN A 70 -5.69 -38.50 -13.97
C GLN A 70 -6.01 -38.36 -12.48
N VAL A 71 -5.87 -37.16 -11.94
CA VAL A 71 -6.21 -36.84 -10.54
C VAL A 71 -7.60 -36.24 -10.48
N PHE A 72 -8.46 -36.81 -9.65
CA PHE A 72 -9.85 -36.40 -9.47
C PHE A 72 -10.14 -36.10 -8.01
N ARG A 73 -10.97 -35.09 -7.73
CA ARG A 73 -11.43 -34.75 -6.38
C ARG A 73 -12.91 -35.07 -6.23
N ILE A 74 -13.28 -35.90 -5.27
CA ILE A 74 -14.68 -36.10 -4.84
C ILE A 74 -14.92 -35.25 -3.59
N VAL A 75 -16.01 -34.47 -3.57
CA VAL A 75 -16.37 -33.61 -2.44
C VAL A 75 -17.52 -34.23 -1.65
N LEU A 76 -17.23 -34.76 -0.47
CA LEU A 76 -18.25 -35.35 0.40
C LEU A 76 -18.85 -34.27 1.31
N GLN A 77 -20.13 -33.96 1.10
CA GLN A 77 -20.89 -33.02 1.93
C GLN A 77 -21.51 -33.76 3.13
N LYS A 78 -20.74 -33.91 4.22
CA LYS A 78 -21.20 -34.49 5.50
C LYS A 78 -21.43 -33.37 6.52
N ALA A 79 -21.17 -33.64 7.81
CA ALA A 79 -21.14 -32.61 8.85
C ALA A 79 -20.13 -31.48 8.55
N HIS A 80 -19.08 -31.80 7.78
CA HIS A 80 -18.10 -30.87 7.22
C HIS A 80 -17.79 -31.32 5.79
N GLU A 81 -17.23 -30.42 4.96
CA GLU A 81 -16.70 -30.81 3.65
C GLU A 81 -15.42 -31.64 3.80
N TRP A 82 -15.40 -32.79 3.13
CA TRP A 82 -14.23 -33.66 2.98
C TRP A 82 -13.86 -33.75 1.51
N TYR A 83 -12.57 -33.73 1.23
CA TYR A 83 -12.02 -33.84 -0.12
C TYR A 83 -11.28 -35.17 -0.24
N LEU A 84 -11.70 -35.99 -1.20
CA LEU A 84 -11.04 -37.23 -1.56
C LEU A 84 -10.33 -37.06 -2.90
N ASP A 85 -9.01 -36.93 -2.86
CA ASP A 85 -8.17 -36.76 -4.05
C ASP A 85 -7.67 -38.11 -4.52
N ILE A 86 -8.26 -38.61 -5.60
CA ILE A 86 -8.05 -39.95 -6.13
C ILE A 86 -7.08 -39.90 -7.30
N SER A 87 -6.01 -40.69 -7.19
CA SER A 87 -4.92 -40.80 -8.17
C SER A 87 -4.62 -42.27 -8.52
N PRO A 88 -3.98 -42.55 -9.67
CA PRO A 88 -3.75 -43.93 -10.10
C PRO A 88 -2.57 -44.56 -9.38
N LEU A 89 -2.73 -45.83 -9.00
CA LEU A 89 -1.59 -46.66 -8.66
C LEU A 89 -0.78 -46.96 -9.93
N ARG A 90 0.35 -46.27 -10.12
CA ARG A 90 1.26 -46.47 -11.26
C ARG A 90 2.43 -47.37 -10.85
N GLY A 91 2.34 -48.65 -11.15
CA GLY A 91 3.31 -49.66 -10.71
C GLY A 91 2.96 -50.19 -9.33
N ASP A 92 3.95 -50.34 -8.45
CA ASP A 92 3.73 -50.68 -7.05
C ASP A 92 3.70 -49.43 -6.15
N ILE A 93 3.06 -49.55 -4.99
CA ILE A 93 2.94 -48.43 -4.04
C ILE A 93 4.30 -47.94 -3.55
N LYS A 94 5.30 -48.84 -3.43
CA LYS A 94 6.65 -48.45 -3.03
C LYS A 94 7.30 -47.52 -4.05
N SER A 95 7.17 -47.81 -5.35
CA SER A 95 7.69 -46.92 -6.40
C SER A 95 6.95 -45.59 -6.47
N ASP A 96 5.65 -45.55 -6.15
CA ASP A 96 4.92 -44.28 -6.03
C ASP A 96 5.46 -43.43 -4.88
N LEU A 97 5.63 -44.02 -3.70
CA LEU A 97 6.15 -43.33 -2.52
C LEU A 97 7.57 -42.77 -2.74
N LEU A 98 8.41 -43.47 -3.50
CA LEU A 98 9.77 -43.01 -3.84
C LEU A 98 9.81 -41.79 -4.80
N LYS A 99 8.70 -41.44 -5.45
CA LYS A 99 8.60 -40.26 -6.34
C LYS A 99 8.02 -39.02 -5.66
N ARG A 100 7.69 -39.14 -4.37
CA ARG A 100 7.13 -38.03 -3.59
C ARG A 100 8.19 -37.00 -3.23
N ASP A 101 7.73 -35.89 -2.68
CA ASP A 101 8.56 -34.74 -2.35
C ASP A 101 9.44 -35.00 -1.11
N PHE A 102 8.83 -35.38 0.02
CA PHE A 102 9.51 -35.53 1.30
C PHE A 102 9.19 -36.86 1.97
N THR A 103 10.15 -37.38 2.75
CA THR A 103 10.02 -38.66 3.46
C THR A 103 8.77 -38.70 4.34
N VAL A 104 8.50 -37.61 5.06
CA VAL A 104 7.33 -37.48 5.95
C VAL A 104 5.96 -37.55 5.24
N ASP A 105 5.93 -37.31 3.92
CA ASP A 105 4.74 -37.41 3.08
C ASP A 105 4.78 -38.67 2.19
N ALA A 106 5.82 -39.49 2.33
CA ALA A 106 6.02 -40.75 1.61
C ALA A 106 5.70 -41.98 2.48
N VAL A 107 4.58 -41.89 3.20
CA VAL A 107 4.02 -42.98 4.00
C VAL A 107 2.64 -43.32 3.49
N ALA A 108 2.32 -44.60 3.43
CA ALA A 108 1.00 -45.11 3.05
C ALA A 108 0.40 -46.03 4.11
N VAL A 109 -0.93 -46.09 4.13
CA VAL A 109 -1.72 -47.07 4.87
C VAL A 109 -2.80 -47.63 3.95
N GLY A 110 -3.11 -48.93 4.06
CA GLY A 110 -4.21 -49.51 3.29
C GLY A 110 -5.54 -48.86 3.66
N VAL A 111 -6.41 -48.57 2.69
CA VAL A 111 -7.71 -47.91 2.96
C VAL A 111 -8.55 -48.73 3.95
N SER A 112 -8.48 -50.06 3.88
CA SER A 112 -9.15 -50.98 4.82
C SER A 112 -8.71 -50.82 6.27
N GLU A 113 -7.48 -50.36 6.50
CA GLU A 113 -6.87 -50.18 7.81
C GLU A 113 -6.97 -48.73 8.33
N TRP A 114 -7.57 -47.80 7.58
CA TRP A 114 -7.60 -46.37 7.95
C TRP A 114 -8.15 -46.10 9.36
N SER A 115 -9.22 -46.82 9.74
CA SER A 115 -9.87 -46.63 11.04
C SER A 115 -8.99 -47.08 12.22
N GLU A 116 -8.16 -48.09 12.01
CA GLU A 116 -7.27 -48.67 13.02
C GLU A 116 -5.98 -49.17 12.32
N PRO A 117 -5.04 -48.27 11.99
CA PRO A 117 -3.85 -48.63 11.24
C PRO A 117 -2.95 -49.58 12.02
N LYS A 118 -2.68 -50.77 11.47
CA LYS A 118 -1.74 -51.73 12.06
C LYS A 118 -0.41 -51.74 11.30
N HIS A 119 -0.46 -51.57 9.98
CA HIS A 119 0.72 -51.60 9.12
C HIS A 119 0.84 -50.31 8.30
N TYR A 120 2.01 -49.67 8.41
CA TYR A 120 2.39 -48.54 7.58
C TYR A 120 3.44 -48.98 6.56
N LEU A 121 3.28 -48.52 5.32
CA LEU A 121 4.28 -48.65 4.28
C LEU A 121 5.13 -47.39 4.25
N ASP A 122 6.39 -47.52 4.68
CA ASP A 122 7.35 -46.42 4.77
C ASP A 122 8.71 -46.84 4.18
N PRO A 123 8.86 -46.80 2.84
CA PRO A 123 10.13 -47.18 2.20
C PRO A 123 11.24 -46.13 2.38
N THR A 124 10.92 -44.94 2.89
CA THR A 124 11.85 -43.80 2.96
C THR A 124 12.28 -43.43 4.39
N GLY A 125 11.69 -44.06 5.41
CA GLY A 125 11.93 -43.71 6.81
C GLY A 125 11.21 -42.44 7.27
N GLY A 126 10.13 -42.06 6.59
CA GLY A 126 9.29 -40.90 6.90
C GLY A 126 8.72 -40.88 8.30
N ILE A 127 8.37 -42.04 8.89
CA ILE A 127 7.86 -42.12 10.27
C ILE A 127 8.96 -41.76 11.27
N LYS A 128 10.19 -42.18 11.01
CA LYS A 128 11.35 -41.82 11.84
C LYS A 128 11.64 -40.32 11.74
N ASP A 129 11.66 -39.78 10.52
CA ASP A 129 11.86 -38.36 10.28
C ASP A 129 10.74 -37.51 10.89
N LEU A 130 9.49 -37.96 10.82
CA LEU A 130 8.33 -37.29 11.43
C LEU A 130 8.46 -37.23 12.96
N LYS A 131 8.85 -38.34 13.60
CA LYS A 131 9.14 -38.39 15.05
C LYS A 131 10.28 -37.44 15.43
N ALA A 132 11.32 -37.37 14.60
CA ALA A 132 12.43 -36.43 14.79
C ALA A 132 12.10 -34.98 14.39
N LYS A 133 10.92 -34.74 13.79
CA LYS A 133 10.49 -33.48 13.19
C LYS A 133 11.48 -32.93 12.16
N ILE A 134 11.95 -33.80 11.27
CA ILE A 134 12.89 -33.47 10.20
C ILE A 134 12.18 -33.56 8.85
N ILE A 135 12.33 -32.52 8.03
CA ILE A 135 11.91 -32.55 6.62
C ILE A 135 13.10 -32.92 5.76
N ARG A 136 13.03 -34.10 5.14
CA ARG A 136 14.06 -34.64 4.27
C ARG A 136 13.47 -34.89 2.88
N MET A 137 14.13 -34.38 1.83
CA MET A 137 13.77 -34.71 0.45
C MET A 137 14.06 -36.19 0.15
N ILE A 138 13.26 -36.81 -0.71
CA ILE A 138 13.49 -38.21 -1.11
C ILE A 138 14.64 -38.31 -2.11
N SER A 139 14.68 -37.41 -3.09
CA SER A 139 15.75 -37.31 -4.08
C SER A 139 16.06 -35.84 -4.40
N PRO A 140 17.25 -35.52 -4.95
CA PRO A 140 17.59 -34.15 -5.34
C PRO A 140 16.75 -33.61 -6.52
N ASP A 141 16.23 -34.50 -7.38
CA ASP A 141 15.49 -34.10 -8.58
C ASP A 141 14.06 -33.64 -8.30
N VAL A 142 13.56 -33.86 -7.07
CA VAL A 142 12.20 -33.46 -6.69
C VAL A 142 11.92 -31.98 -6.96
N PHE A 143 12.91 -31.09 -6.79
CA PHE A 143 12.75 -29.66 -7.02
C PHE A 143 12.72 -29.26 -8.49
N LYS A 144 13.33 -30.06 -9.39
CA LYS A 144 13.27 -29.83 -10.83
C LYS A 144 11.92 -30.25 -11.40
N GLU A 145 11.35 -31.33 -10.87
CA GLU A 145 10.03 -31.85 -11.27
C GLU A 145 8.88 -30.91 -10.88
N ASP A 146 8.93 -30.34 -9.67
CA ASP A 146 7.98 -29.31 -9.23
C ASP A 146 8.70 -28.28 -8.34
N PRO A 147 9.09 -27.12 -8.91
CA PRO A 147 9.78 -26.08 -8.16
C PRO A 147 8.99 -25.53 -6.97
N LEU A 148 7.66 -25.69 -6.93
CA LEU A 148 6.86 -25.32 -5.75
C LEU A 148 7.31 -26.05 -4.47
N ARG A 149 7.90 -27.25 -4.62
CA ARG A 149 8.42 -28.05 -3.49
C ARG A 149 9.45 -27.28 -2.65
N LEU A 150 10.12 -26.27 -3.23
CA LEU A 150 11.02 -25.36 -2.50
C LEU A 150 10.31 -24.64 -1.35
N TYR A 151 9.13 -24.05 -1.59
CA TYR A 151 8.30 -23.44 -0.53
C TYR A 151 7.58 -24.49 0.31
N ARG A 152 7.15 -25.60 -0.31
CA ARG A 152 6.43 -26.67 0.36
C ARG A 152 7.21 -27.30 1.51
N ALA A 153 8.55 -27.40 1.39
CA ALA A 153 9.43 -27.85 2.47
C ALA A 153 9.21 -27.03 3.75
N PHE A 154 9.17 -25.69 3.63
CA PHE A 154 8.96 -24.77 4.74
C PHE A 154 7.53 -24.82 5.28
N ARG A 155 6.52 -25.00 4.40
CA ARG A 155 5.13 -25.20 4.82
C ARG A 155 4.98 -26.45 5.69
N ILE A 156 5.51 -27.59 5.23
CA ILE A 156 5.42 -28.86 5.98
C ILE A 156 6.20 -28.73 7.29
N ALA A 157 7.39 -28.13 7.25
CA ALA A 157 8.18 -27.87 8.45
C ALA A 157 7.42 -27.01 9.48
N SER A 158 6.67 -25.99 9.04
CA SER A 158 5.77 -25.22 9.93
C SER A 158 4.69 -26.10 10.52
N ARG A 159 3.99 -26.87 9.68
CA ARG A 159 2.87 -27.75 10.12
C ARG A 159 3.29 -28.76 11.19
N ILE A 160 4.49 -29.35 11.07
CA ILE A 160 5.00 -30.34 12.03
C ILE A 160 5.77 -29.72 13.20
N GLY A 161 6.06 -28.42 13.15
CA GLY A 161 6.92 -27.72 14.11
C GLY A 161 8.36 -28.25 14.09
N GLY A 162 8.89 -28.51 12.89
CA GLY A 162 10.17 -29.21 12.66
C GLY A 162 11.21 -28.38 11.91
N LYS A 163 12.35 -29.00 11.59
CA LYS A 163 13.46 -28.37 10.85
C LYS A 163 13.69 -29.07 9.52
N ILE A 164 14.24 -28.33 8.56
CA ILE A 164 14.66 -28.90 7.28
C ILE A 164 16.04 -29.53 7.46
N ASP A 165 16.21 -30.75 6.96
CA ASP A 165 17.50 -31.44 6.94
C ASP A 165 18.57 -30.61 6.20
N PRO A 166 19.83 -30.54 6.69
CA PRO A 166 20.88 -29.72 6.06
C PRO A 166 21.14 -30.05 4.59
N GLY A 167 21.08 -31.33 4.20
CA GLY A 167 21.26 -31.76 2.81
C GLY A 167 20.10 -31.28 1.93
N THR A 168 18.88 -31.37 2.46
CA THR A 168 17.68 -30.83 1.80
C THR A 168 17.75 -29.31 1.66
N LEU A 169 18.15 -28.59 2.69
CA LEU A 169 18.30 -27.13 2.65
C LEU A 169 19.39 -26.70 1.65
N CYS A 170 20.49 -27.45 1.54
CA CYS A 170 21.53 -27.22 0.53
C CYS A 170 20.96 -27.35 -0.89
N GLN A 171 20.13 -28.36 -1.15
CA GLN A 171 19.47 -28.50 -2.45
C GLN A 171 18.44 -27.41 -2.72
N ILE A 172 17.68 -26.97 -1.72
CA ILE A 172 16.78 -25.82 -1.84
C ILE A 172 17.58 -24.60 -2.32
N LYS A 173 18.67 -24.26 -1.63
CA LYS A 173 19.54 -23.13 -1.97
C LYS A 173 20.11 -23.20 -3.40
N LYS A 174 20.48 -24.40 -3.86
CA LYS A 174 21.00 -24.62 -5.22
C LYS A 174 19.94 -24.42 -6.31
N ASN A 175 18.67 -24.66 -6.00
CA ASN A 175 17.58 -24.68 -6.97
C ASN A 175 16.63 -23.48 -6.85
N VAL A 176 16.93 -22.47 -6.03
CA VAL A 176 16.02 -21.34 -5.78
C VAL A 176 15.57 -20.62 -7.05
N SER A 177 16.42 -20.53 -8.07
CA SER A 177 16.09 -19.86 -9.34
C SER A 177 14.93 -20.53 -10.09
N LEU A 178 14.69 -21.83 -9.86
CA LEU A 178 13.60 -22.57 -10.49
C LEU A 178 12.23 -22.08 -10.03
N ILE A 179 12.13 -21.43 -8.86
CA ILE A 179 10.85 -21.01 -8.32
C ILE A 179 10.12 -20.00 -9.22
N SER A 180 10.88 -19.24 -10.01
CA SER A 180 10.35 -18.26 -10.97
C SER A 180 9.41 -18.88 -12.02
N SER A 181 9.51 -20.19 -12.27
CA SER A 181 8.62 -20.93 -13.18
C SER A 181 7.28 -21.36 -12.54
N SER A 182 7.16 -21.27 -11.22
CA SER A 182 5.94 -21.66 -10.50
C SER A 182 4.87 -20.57 -10.57
N ALA A 183 3.61 -20.98 -10.73
CA ALA A 183 2.48 -20.07 -10.75
C ALA A 183 2.33 -19.31 -9.42
N GLY A 184 2.09 -18.00 -9.50
CA GLY A 184 2.08 -17.10 -8.33
C GLY A 184 1.02 -17.44 -7.29
N GLU A 185 -0.14 -17.93 -7.71
CA GLU A 185 -1.20 -18.41 -6.82
C GLU A 185 -0.80 -19.65 -6.02
N ARG A 186 0.01 -20.56 -6.60
CA ARG A 186 0.53 -21.73 -5.90
C ARG A 186 1.54 -21.31 -4.83
N ILE A 187 2.43 -20.38 -5.17
CA ILE A 187 3.40 -19.81 -4.22
C ILE A 187 2.67 -19.07 -3.09
N ARG A 188 1.64 -18.28 -3.42
CA ARG A 188 0.79 -17.57 -2.45
C ARG A 188 0.23 -18.54 -1.44
N ASP A 189 -0.33 -19.66 -1.88
CA ASP A 189 -0.99 -20.61 -0.99
C ASP A 189 0.02 -21.23 0.00
N GLU A 190 1.21 -21.60 -0.45
CA GLU A 190 2.29 -22.08 0.43
C GLU A 190 2.68 -21.02 1.48
N ILE A 191 2.91 -19.77 1.06
CA ILE A 191 3.24 -18.64 1.97
C ILE A 191 2.09 -18.37 2.95
N PHE A 192 0.84 -18.40 2.49
CA PHE A 192 -0.33 -18.15 3.33
C PHE A 192 -0.52 -19.26 4.36
N PHE A 193 -0.23 -20.51 4.01
CA PHE A 193 -0.24 -21.61 4.97
C PHE A 193 0.82 -21.42 6.06
N ILE A 194 2.02 -20.96 5.70
CA ILE A 194 3.09 -20.65 6.66
C ILE A 194 2.66 -19.50 7.59
N LEU A 195 2.14 -18.41 7.03
CA LEU A 195 1.70 -17.24 7.80
C LEU A 195 0.48 -17.50 8.69
N ALA A 196 -0.34 -18.51 8.34
CA ALA A 196 -1.45 -18.96 9.16
C ALA A 196 -1.01 -19.60 10.48
N ASP A 197 0.25 -20.07 10.57
CA ASP A 197 0.83 -20.57 11.80
C ASP A 197 0.94 -19.45 12.84
N PRO A 198 0.57 -19.65 14.12
CA PRO A 198 0.74 -18.64 15.16
C PRO A 198 2.17 -18.11 15.31
N GLN A 199 3.19 -18.93 15.01
CA GLN A 199 4.62 -18.58 15.13
C GLN A 199 5.33 -18.74 13.78
N SER A 200 5.01 -17.84 12.85
CA SER A 200 5.50 -17.89 11.48
C SER A 200 6.81 -17.12 11.27
N ALA A 201 7.17 -16.18 12.16
CA ALA A 201 8.33 -15.31 11.97
C ALA A 201 9.63 -16.11 11.75
N GLY A 202 9.93 -17.11 12.59
CA GLY A 202 11.14 -17.94 12.41
C GLY A 202 11.18 -18.65 11.05
N ARG A 203 10.02 -19.07 10.53
CA ARG A 203 9.96 -19.74 9.22
C ARG A 203 10.20 -18.76 8.07
N LEU A 204 9.69 -17.54 8.17
CA LEU A 204 9.95 -16.48 7.18
C LEU A 204 11.45 -16.18 7.08
N ASP A 205 12.14 -16.18 8.22
CA ASP A 205 13.59 -15.96 8.27
C ASP A 205 14.38 -17.07 7.57
N GLU A 206 13.99 -18.33 7.78
CA GLU A 206 14.60 -19.46 7.07
C GLU A 206 14.38 -19.40 5.55
N ILE A 207 13.19 -18.96 5.11
CA ILE A 207 12.85 -18.77 3.69
C ILE A 207 13.70 -17.65 3.07
N TYR A 208 13.82 -16.52 3.77
CA TYR A 208 14.67 -15.42 3.36
C TYR A 208 16.15 -15.85 3.28
N SER A 209 16.65 -16.50 4.33
CA SER A 209 18.02 -17.03 4.40
C SER A 209 18.32 -18.12 3.36
N ALA A 210 17.28 -18.77 2.82
CA ALA A 210 17.40 -19.70 1.70
C ALA A 210 17.52 -18.97 0.34
N GLY A 211 17.19 -17.68 0.26
CA GLY A 211 17.18 -16.88 -0.98
C GLY A 211 15.88 -16.99 -1.77
N LEU A 212 14.83 -17.61 -1.22
CA LEU A 212 13.58 -17.82 -1.96
C LEU A 212 12.79 -16.54 -2.16
N PHE A 213 12.78 -15.63 -1.18
CA PHE A 213 12.10 -14.34 -1.36
C PHE A 213 12.76 -13.49 -2.44
N ASP A 214 14.09 -13.43 -2.49
CA ASP A 214 14.81 -12.70 -3.54
C ASP A 214 14.56 -13.30 -4.93
N ALA A 215 14.54 -14.63 -5.03
CA ALA A 215 14.24 -15.33 -6.28
C ALA A 215 12.79 -15.14 -6.76
N THR A 216 11.85 -14.92 -5.82
CA THR A 216 10.42 -14.77 -6.12
C THR A 216 10.02 -13.31 -6.34
N PHE A 217 10.62 -12.39 -5.59
CA PHE A 217 10.25 -10.97 -5.53
C PHE A 217 11.49 -10.09 -5.67
N SER A 218 11.63 -9.48 -6.85
CA SER A 218 12.67 -8.47 -7.09
C SER A 218 12.64 -7.31 -6.09
N GLU A 219 11.48 -6.99 -5.51
CA GLU A 219 11.31 -5.94 -4.49
C GLU A 219 12.07 -6.25 -3.19
N PHE A 220 12.39 -7.52 -2.91
CA PHE A 220 13.10 -7.91 -1.70
C PHE A 220 14.60 -7.61 -1.73
N ALA A 221 15.17 -7.32 -2.90
CA ALA A 221 16.55 -6.85 -3.02
C ALA A 221 16.81 -5.60 -2.16
N ALA A 222 15.77 -4.81 -1.88
CA ALA A 222 15.83 -3.64 -1.00
C ALA A 222 16.16 -3.99 0.47
N PHE A 223 15.83 -5.20 0.94
CA PHE A 223 16.16 -5.69 2.29
C PHE A 223 17.62 -6.11 2.44
N SER A 224 18.28 -6.46 1.33
CA SER A 224 19.67 -6.91 1.30
C SER A 224 20.66 -5.75 1.48
N ASP A 225 20.22 -4.51 1.23
CA ASP A 225 21.06 -3.33 1.33
C ASP A 225 21.27 -2.97 2.82
N ARG A 226 22.44 -3.35 3.34
CA ARG A 226 22.85 -3.08 4.73
C ARG A 226 23.05 -1.59 4.91
N SER A 227 21.95 -0.88 5.15
CA SER A 227 22.06 0.48 5.63
C SER A 227 22.62 0.42 7.05
N ASP A 228 23.83 0.92 7.25
CA ASP A 228 24.49 1.15 8.55
C ASP A 228 23.65 2.05 9.51
N ASN A 229 22.43 2.43 9.11
CA ASN A 229 21.55 3.38 9.79
C ASN A 229 20.30 2.74 10.42
N TYR A 230 20.18 1.42 10.45
CA TYR A 230 19.10 0.73 11.16
C TYR A 230 19.54 0.29 12.56
N TYR A 231 18.68 0.49 13.57
CA TYR A 231 18.98 0.14 14.97
C TYR A 231 19.15 -1.37 15.19
N HIS A 232 18.54 -2.20 14.34
CA HIS A 232 18.74 -3.64 14.36
C HIS A 232 20.04 -4.00 13.64
N LYS A 233 20.90 -4.80 14.30
CA LYS A 233 22.16 -5.29 13.72
C LYS A 233 21.96 -6.05 12.39
N GLY A 234 20.78 -6.63 12.17
CA GLY A 234 20.39 -7.34 10.94
C GLY A 234 19.74 -6.48 9.85
N GLY A 235 19.72 -5.15 10.00
CA GLY A 235 19.19 -4.23 8.98
C GLY A 235 17.66 -4.19 8.90
N LEU A 236 17.14 -3.85 7.72
CA LEU A 236 15.71 -3.67 7.48
C LEU A 236 14.91 -4.97 7.55
N TRP A 237 15.51 -6.10 7.13
CA TRP A 237 14.88 -7.43 7.22
C TRP A 237 14.56 -7.79 8.66
N GLU A 238 15.57 -7.72 9.53
CA GLU A 238 15.42 -8.06 10.96
C GLU A 238 14.38 -7.19 11.65
N HIS A 239 14.34 -5.89 11.35
CA HIS A 239 13.31 -4.97 11.86
C HIS A 239 11.90 -5.44 11.45
N SER A 240 11.70 -5.69 10.16
CA SER A 240 10.39 -6.06 9.61
C SER A 240 9.94 -7.44 10.12
N LEU A 241 10.89 -8.37 10.26
CA LEU A 241 10.66 -9.68 10.84
C LEU A 241 10.29 -9.58 12.33
N GLU A 242 10.99 -8.73 13.09
CA GLU A 242 10.66 -8.48 14.49
C GLU A 242 9.27 -7.85 14.63
N THR A 243 8.85 -6.96 13.71
CA THR A 243 7.47 -6.45 13.68
C THR A 243 6.44 -7.58 13.52
N VAL A 244 6.71 -8.58 12.67
CA VAL A 244 5.85 -9.78 12.57
C VAL A 244 5.85 -10.55 13.88
N ARG A 245 7.02 -10.79 14.48
CA ARG A 245 7.16 -11.48 15.77
C ARG A 245 6.38 -10.77 16.89
N LYS A 246 6.45 -9.44 16.96
CA LYS A 246 5.66 -8.65 17.94
C LYS A 246 4.16 -8.73 17.69
N PHE A 247 3.70 -8.85 16.44
CA PHE A 247 2.29 -9.09 16.16
C PHE A 247 1.85 -10.45 16.72
N GLU A 248 2.65 -11.49 16.52
CA GLU A 248 2.39 -12.83 17.06
C GLU A 248 2.40 -12.84 18.60
N GLU A 249 3.41 -12.25 19.22
CA GLU A 249 3.65 -12.30 20.67
C GLU A 249 2.84 -11.31 21.51
N LYS A 250 2.58 -10.10 21.00
CA LYS A 250 1.99 -9.00 21.79
C LYS A 250 0.53 -8.75 21.44
N VAL A 251 0.11 -9.07 20.22
CA VAL A 251 -1.27 -8.87 19.75
C VAL A 251 -2.03 -10.19 19.78
N MET A 252 -1.55 -11.22 19.09
CA MET A 252 -2.29 -12.48 18.93
C MET A 252 -2.15 -13.43 20.12
N ALA A 253 -1.05 -13.36 20.87
CA ALA A 253 -0.80 -14.25 22.00
C ALA A 253 -1.88 -14.18 23.08
N GLU A 254 -2.18 -15.35 23.67
CA GLU A 254 -3.17 -15.50 24.74
C GLU A 254 -4.52 -14.81 24.43
N ASN A 255 -4.92 -14.81 23.14
CA ASN A 255 -6.17 -14.23 22.65
C ASN A 255 -6.35 -12.74 23.03
N PHE A 256 -5.47 -11.89 22.50
CA PHE A 256 -5.46 -10.44 22.73
C PHE A 256 -5.37 -10.07 24.21
N LYS A 257 -4.62 -10.83 25.01
CA LYS A 257 -4.48 -10.61 26.47
C LYS A 257 -4.06 -9.19 26.83
N ARG A 258 -3.27 -8.53 25.98
CA ARG A 258 -2.82 -7.15 26.16
C ARG A 258 -3.93 -6.12 25.94
N PHE A 259 -5.00 -6.49 25.23
CA PHE A 259 -6.15 -5.62 24.93
C PHE A 259 -7.46 -6.26 25.40
N PRO A 260 -7.61 -6.56 26.71
CA PRO A 260 -8.70 -7.40 27.22
C PRO A 260 -10.08 -6.76 26.99
N GLU A 261 -10.18 -5.44 27.07
CA GLU A 261 -11.41 -4.67 26.82
C GLU A 261 -11.97 -4.92 25.41
N PHE A 262 -11.10 -5.13 24.42
CA PHE A 262 -11.48 -5.25 23.01
C PHE A 262 -11.47 -6.69 22.52
N ARG A 263 -11.25 -7.69 23.40
CA ARG A 263 -11.04 -9.08 23.01
C ARG A 263 -12.15 -9.61 22.10
N GLU A 264 -13.42 -9.40 22.42
CA GLU A 264 -14.54 -9.87 21.61
C GLU A 264 -14.59 -9.19 20.24
N ASP A 265 -14.43 -7.86 20.23
CA ASP A 265 -14.47 -7.04 19.03
C ASP A 265 -13.28 -7.36 18.09
N LEU A 266 -12.10 -7.62 18.65
CA LEU A 266 -10.90 -8.06 17.94
C LEU A 266 -11.04 -9.48 17.39
N ASN A 267 -11.67 -10.41 18.13
CA ASN A 267 -11.97 -11.76 17.62
C ASN A 267 -12.95 -11.73 16.45
N LYS A 268 -13.95 -10.84 16.48
CA LYS A 268 -14.86 -10.62 15.35
C LYS A 268 -14.14 -10.01 14.14
N TYR A 269 -13.17 -9.14 14.38
CA TYR A 269 -12.39 -8.53 13.31
C TYR A 269 -11.35 -9.50 12.72
N PHE A 270 -10.53 -10.16 13.52
CA PHE A 270 -9.44 -11.01 13.06
C PHE A 270 -9.89 -12.43 12.73
N ASP A 271 -10.38 -12.61 11.50
CA ASP A 271 -10.43 -13.93 10.88
C ASP A 271 -9.04 -14.41 10.44
N ARG A 272 -8.93 -15.70 10.10
CA ARG A 272 -7.67 -16.31 9.63
C ARG A 272 -7.02 -15.54 8.48
N ARG A 273 -7.82 -15.00 7.55
CA ARG A 273 -7.31 -14.29 6.38
C ARG A 273 -6.74 -12.94 6.79
N ARG A 274 -7.43 -12.16 7.62
CA ARG A 274 -6.94 -10.85 8.09
C ARG A 274 -5.69 -10.99 8.94
N ILE A 275 -5.56 -12.06 9.74
CA ILE A 275 -4.32 -12.34 10.48
C ILE A 275 -3.13 -12.48 9.51
N ILE A 276 -3.28 -13.29 8.45
CA ILE A 276 -2.25 -13.47 7.43
C ILE A 276 -1.91 -12.14 6.76
N LEU A 277 -2.92 -11.38 6.31
CA LEU A 277 -2.70 -10.11 5.63
C LEU A 277 -2.07 -9.06 6.55
N THR A 278 -2.38 -9.06 7.85
CA THR A 278 -1.72 -8.16 8.81
C THR A 278 -0.26 -8.55 9.02
N LYS A 279 0.08 -9.86 9.09
CA LYS A 279 1.48 -10.29 9.13
C LYS A 279 2.25 -9.87 7.87
N ILE A 280 1.64 -9.99 6.69
CA ILE A 280 2.24 -9.47 5.45
C ILE A 280 2.44 -7.95 5.54
N SER A 281 1.45 -7.23 6.08
CA SER A 281 1.55 -5.77 6.25
C SER A 281 2.68 -5.40 7.22
N CYS A 282 2.86 -6.14 8.32
CA CYS A 282 3.99 -6.00 9.24
C CYS A 282 5.33 -6.28 8.55
N LEU A 283 5.42 -7.34 7.74
CA LEU A 283 6.64 -7.68 7.02
C LEU A 283 7.04 -6.61 5.98
N LEU A 284 6.06 -5.94 5.39
CA LEU A 284 6.27 -5.02 4.27
C LEU A 284 6.14 -3.54 4.63
N HIS A 285 5.86 -3.18 5.89
CA HIS A 285 5.49 -1.81 6.27
C HIS A 285 6.55 -0.77 5.86
N ASP A 286 7.82 -1.16 5.94
CA ASP A 286 8.97 -0.30 5.68
C ASP A 286 9.72 -0.65 4.38
N ILE A 287 9.17 -1.51 3.52
CA ILE A 287 9.85 -1.95 2.28
C ILE A 287 10.25 -0.78 1.35
N GLY A 288 9.57 0.37 1.46
CA GLY A 288 9.87 1.57 0.68
C GLY A 288 11.02 2.43 1.21
N LYS A 289 11.57 2.14 2.40
CA LYS A 289 12.62 2.98 3.01
C LYS A 289 13.90 3.08 2.17
N PRO A 290 14.45 1.98 1.60
CA PRO A 290 15.69 2.06 0.82
C PRO A 290 15.58 3.03 -0.36
N GLU A 291 14.47 3.01 -1.08
CA GLU A 291 14.22 3.91 -2.22
C GLU A 291 13.93 5.37 -1.79
N ALA A 292 13.28 5.56 -0.63
CA ALA A 292 13.02 6.89 -0.06
C ALA A 292 14.22 7.49 0.70
N ALA A 293 15.34 6.78 0.81
CA ALA A 293 16.48 7.18 1.61
C ALA A 293 17.12 8.46 1.07
N SER A 294 17.12 9.52 1.89
CA SER A 294 17.75 10.79 1.57
C SER A 294 18.54 11.33 2.77
N ARG A 295 19.76 11.83 2.54
CA ARG A 295 20.51 12.54 3.58
C ARG A 295 20.07 13.99 3.65
N VAL A 296 19.58 14.40 4.82
CA VAL A 296 19.18 15.78 5.12
C VAL A 296 19.90 16.23 6.39
N SER A 297 20.75 17.24 6.26
CA SER A 297 21.55 17.80 7.37
C SER A 297 22.36 16.74 8.15
N GLY A 298 23.00 15.82 7.41
CA GLY A 298 23.82 14.75 7.99
C GLY A 298 23.04 13.57 8.60
N ARG A 299 21.70 13.64 8.66
CA ARG A 299 20.84 12.54 9.13
C ARG A 299 20.10 11.87 7.98
N LEU A 300 19.96 10.55 8.04
CA LEU A 300 19.16 9.81 7.07
C LEU A 300 17.66 10.02 7.35
N ARG A 301 16.90 10.35 6.32
CA ARG A 301 15.44 10.53 6.35
C ARG A 301 14.80 9.73 5.23
N PHE A 302 13.59 9.24 5.47
CA PHE A 302 12.82 8.39 4.55
C PHE A 302 11.47 9.03 4.25
N PHE A 303 11.46 10.15 3.52
CA PHE A 303 10.21 10.87 3.22
C PHE A 303 9.40 10.12 2.16
N GLY A 304 8.12 9.88 2.41
CA GLY A 304 7.23 9.24 1.43
C GLY A 304 7.40 7.72 1.28
N HIS A 305 8.20 7.09 2.16
CA HIS A 305 8.45 5.64 2.09
C HIS A 305 7.17 4.83 2.26
N GLU A 306 6.16 5.35 2.94
CA GLU A 306 4.87 4.71 3.09
C GLU A 306 4.14 4.54 1.74
N ARG A 307 4.38 5.46 0.79
CA ARG A 307 3.76 5.42 -0.53
C ARG A 307 4.47 4.48 -1.48
N ILE A 308 5.79 4.55 -1.49
CA ILE A 308 6.64 3.62 -2.21
C ILE A 308 6.38 2.20 -1.68
N GLY A 309 6.38 2.04 -0.35
CA GLY A 309 6.09 0.78 0.32
C GLY A 309 4.71 0.23 -0.04
N SER A 310 3.68 1.08 -0.06
CA SER A 310 2.32 0.69 -0.50
C SER A 310 2.30 0.17 -1.95
N PHE A 311 3.02 0.85 -2.85
CA PHE A 311 3.16 0.44 -4.25
C PHE A 311 3.90 -0.90 -4.39
N LEU A 312 5.05 -1.05 -3.72
CA LEU A 312 5.84 -2.29 -3.72
C LEU A 312 5.07 -3.47 -3.13
N ALA A 313 4.40 -3.27 -1.99
CA ALA A 313 3.56 -4.28 -1.36
C ALA A 313 2.41 -4.72 -2.28
N ARG A 314 1.77 -3.77 -2.98
CA ARG A 314 0.75 -4.09 -3.98
C ARG A 314 1.31 -4.92 -5.13
N ASN A 315 2.52 -4.64 -5.61
CA ASN A 315 3.19 -5.40 -6.67
C ASN A 315 3.49 -6.83 -6.25
N ILE A 316 4.00 -7.04 -5.03
CA ILE A 316 4.22 -8.37 -4.44
C ILE A 316 2.91 -9.15 -4.39
N MET A 317 1.85 -8.55 -3.85
CA MET A 317 0.53 -9.20 -3.78
C MET A 317 -0.05 -9.51 -5.16
N ARG A 318 0.24 -8.68 -6.18
CA ARG A 318 -0.13 -8.93 -7.58
C ARG A 318 0.66 -10.09 -8.19
N LYS A 319 1.96 -10.21 -7.93
CA LYS A 319 2.79 -11.36 -8.36
C LYS A 319 2.27 -12.66 -7.76
N LEU A 320 1.83 -12.62 -6.51
CA LEU A 320 1.14 -13.71 -5.82
C LEU A 320 -0.29 -13.99 -6.34
N LYS A 321 -0.76 -13.29 -7.39
CA LYS A 321 -2.12 -13.40 -7.93
C LYS A 321 -3.20 -13.29 -6.84
N SER A 322 -2.97 -12.44 -5.83
CA SER A 322 -3.92 -12.23 -4.73
C SER A 322 -5.17 -11.50 -5.22
N SER A 323 -6.27 -11.59 -4.46
CA SER A 323 -7.49 -10.88 -4.83
C SER A 323 -7.31 -9.36 -4.79
N LYS A 324 -8.14 -8.62 -5.55
CA LYS A 324 -8.14 -7.14 -5.53
C LYS A 324 -8.32 -6.58 -4.11
N ASN A 325 -9.11 -7.27 -3.29
CA ASN A 325 -9.38 -6.87 -1.91
C ASN A 325 -8.15 -7.10 -1.00
N ASP A 326 -7.43 -8.22 -1.15
CA ASP A 326 -6.21 -8.47 -0.36
C ASP A 326 -5.09 -7.51 -0.75
N MET A 327 -4.89 -7.30 -2.07
CA MET A 327 -3.93 -6.33 -2.59
C MET A 327 -4.20 -4.95 -1.99
N LYS A 328 -5.48 -4.54 -1.96
CA LYS A 328 -5.91 -3.27 -1.40
C LYS A 328 -5.67 -3.21 0.11
N PHE A 329 -6.07 -4.25 0.84
CA PHE A 329 -5.89 -4.35 2.28
C PHE A 329 -4.42 -4.15 2.69
N VAL A 330 -3.51 -4.93 2.10
CA VAL A 330 -2.07 -4.83 2.42
C VAL A 330 -1.52 -3.47 2.00
N SER A 331 -1.88 -2.98 0.81
CA SER A 331 -1.37 -1.68 0.35
C SER A 331 -1.86 -0.50 1.21
N GLU A 332 -3.10 -0.51 1.70
CA GLU A 332 -3.63 0.53 2.59
C GLU A 332 -3.04 0.43 4.00
N ALA A 333 -2.86 -0.79 4.52
CA ALA A 333 -2.21 -1.01 5.81
C ALA A 333 -0.77 -0.47 5.82
N VAL A 334 0.02 -0.81 4.79
CA VAL A 334 1.39 -0.29 4.61
C VAL A 334 1.39 1.22 4.39
N TYR A 335 0.47 1.76 3.59
CA TYR A 335 0.41 3.20 3.33
C TYR A 335 0.13 4.04 4.59
N HIS A 336 -0.72 3.53 5.48
CA HIS A 336 -1.14 4.23 6.68
C HIS A 336 -0.41 3.81 7.96
N HIS A 337 0.60 2.94 7.88
CA HIS A 337 1.24 2.33 9.06
C HIS A 337 1.85 3.37 10.02
N MET A 338 2.34 4.52 9.54
CA MET A 338 2.88 5.56 10.41
C MET A 338 1.82 6.44 11.07
N ARG A 339 0.61 6.53 10.49
CA ARG A 339 -0.40 7.52 10.93
C ARG A 339 -0.77 7.37 12.40
N PRO A 340 -1.00 6.15 12.94
CA PRO A 340 -1.25 5.98 14.37
C PRO A 340 -0.13 6.58 15.23
N SER A 341 1.14 6.25 14.94
CA SER A 341 2.26 6.79 15.70
C SER A 341 2.40 8.31 15.56
N ASN A 342 2.16 8.88 14.37
CA ASN A 342 2.20 10.33 14.17
C ASN A 342 1.08 11.06 14.93
N MET A 343 -0.10 10.45 15.04
CA MET A 343 -1.24 10.98 15.80
C MET A 343 -1.05 10.84 17.32
N SER A 344 -0.14 9.97 17.78
CA SER A 344 0.09 9.79 19.22
C SER A 344 0.60 11.05 19.92
N ALA A 345 1.30 11.93 19.19
CA ALA A 345 1.79 13.22 19.69
C ALA A 345 0.69 14.29 19.84
N SER A 346 -0.37 14.23 19.03
CA SER A 346 -1.51 15.17 19.07
C SER A 346 -2.76 14.49 18.55
N SER A 347 -3.59 14.01 19.47
CA SER A 347 -4.74 13.15 19.15
C SER A 347 -6.07 13.89 19.37
N THR A 348 -6.78 14.15 18.27
CA THR A 348 -8.14 14.72 18.28
C THR A 348 -9.14 13.70 17.73
N GLU A 349 -10.39 13.75 18.18
CA GLU A 349 -11.48 12.90 17.64
C GLU A 349 -11.62 13.09 16.11
N ARG A 350 -11.42 14.32 15.64
CA ARG A 350 -11.35 14.65 14.21
C ARG A 350 -10.27 13.85 13.46
N ALA A 351 -9.07 13.75 14.03
CA ALA A 351 -7.96 12.99 13.42
C ALA A 351 -8.28 11.49 13.36
N PHE A 352 -8.92 10.93 14.39
CA PHE A 352 -9.36 9.53 14.38
C PHE A 352 -10.42 9.27 13.31
N TYR A 353 -11.43 10.14 13.19
CA TYR A 353 -12.43 10.05 12.14
C TYR A 353 -11.78 10.02 10.75
N ARG A 354 -10.89 10.98 10.46
CA ARG A 354 -10.13 11.02 9.20
C ARG A 354 -9.28 9.79 8.96
N PHE A 355 -8.66 9.25 10.01
CA PHE A 355 -7.86 8.04 9.90
C PHE A 355 -8.72 6.87 9.44
N PHE A 356 -9.83 6.58 10.14
CA PHE A 356 -10.68 5.43 9.82
C PHE A 356 -11.40 5.57 8.48
N ARG A 357 -11.75 6.80 8.06
CA ARG A 357 -12.39 7.08 6.76
C ARG A 357 -11.45 7.02 5.56
N ALA A 358 -10.14 7.08 5.78
CA ALA A 358 -9.16 6.99 4.69
C ALA A 358 -9.05 5.59 4.07
N PHE A 359 -9.57 4.56 4.77
CA PHE A 359 -9.54 3.19 4.30
C PHE A 359 -10.78 2.87 3.48
N SER A 360 -10.56 2.24 2.34
CA SER A 360 -11.64 1.72 1.50
C SER A 360 -11.62 0.19 1.44
N SER A 361 -10.78 -0.44 2.26
CA SER A 361 -10.81 -1.84 2.68
C SER A 361 -10.99 -1.92 4.21
N SER A 362 -11.00 -3.13 4.76
CA SER A 362 -11.04 -3.33 6.22
C SER A 362 -9.66 -3.23 6.90
N ALA A 363 -8.65 -2.60 6.30
CA ALA A 363 -7.25 -2.61 6.77
C ALA A 363 -6.94 -1.67 7.95
N HIS A 364 -7.90 -0.87 8.38
CA HIS A 364 -7.71 0.16 9.40
C HIS A 364 -7.18 -0.38 10.74
N ILE A 365 -7.72 -1.48 11.27
CA ILE A 365 -7.21 -2.11 12.51
C ILE A 365 -5.85 -2.77 12.27
N ALA A 366 -5.62 -3.36 11.08
CA ALA A 366 -4.30 -3.87 10.72
C ALA A 366 -3.24 -2.77 10.75
N ALA A 367 -3.52 -1.58 10.18
CA ALA A 367 -2.61 -0.44 10.24
C ALA A 367 -2.33 0.04 11.68
N VAL A 368 -3.35 0.02 12.56
CA VAL A 368 -3.17 0.33 13.99
C VAL A 368 -2.21 -0.66 14.64
N PHE A 369 -2.39 -1.97 14.42
CA PHE A 369 -1.51 -2.98 15.01
C PHE A 369 -0.14 -3.04 14.35
N THR A 370 0.00 -2.76 13.05
CA THR A 370 1.30 -2.61 12.41
C THR A 370 2.10 -1.47 13.06
N ALA A 371 1.46 -0.32 13.32
CA ALA A 371 2.11 0.79 14.03
C ALA A 371 2.49 0.44 15.48
N PHE A 372 1.62 -0.28 16.18
CA PHE A 372 1.90 -0.80 17.52
C PHE A 372 3.11 -1.74 17.50
N CYS A 373 3.13 -2.73 16.62
CA CYS A 373 4.20 -3.72 16.50
C CYS A 373 5.52 -3.10 16.04
N ASP A 374 5.50 -2.11 15.15
CA ASP A 374 6.69 -1.36 14.71
C ASP A 374 7.36 -0.65 15.90
N ARG A 375 6.58 -0.07 16.81
CA ARG A 375 7.16 0.50 18.04
C ARG A 375 7.67 -0.55 19.01
N TYR A 376 7.00 -1.69 19.10
CA TYR A 376 7.43 -2.79 19.95
C TYR A 376 8.65 -3.55 19.43
N SER A 377 9.01 -3.45 18.14
CA SER A 377 10.24 -4.09 17.65
C SER A 377 11.49 -3.53 18.32
N TYR A 378 11.42 -2.31 18.84
CA TYR A 378 12.46 -1.64 19.61
C TYR A 378 12.40 -1.91 21.13
N GLU A 379 11.62 -2.90 21.61
CA GLU A 379 11.47 -3.22 23.05
C GLU A 379 12.82 -3.44 23.76
N THR A 380 13.81 -4.00 23.06
CA THR A 380 15.16 -4.25 23.59
C THR A 380 16.12 -3.08 23.37
N ALA A 381 15.70 -2.02 22.68
CA ALA A 381 16.54 -0.86 22.39
C ALA A 381 16.60 0.10 23.61
N PRO A 382 17.80 0.54 24.03
CA PRO A 382 17.94 1.45 25.17
C PRO A 382 17.18 2.77 24.96
N GLY A 383 16.46 3.22 25.99
CA GLY A 383 15.82 4.55 26.02
C GLY A 383 14.50 4.69 25.23
N ARG A 384 13.95 3.61 24.66
CA ARG A 384 12.70 3.64 23.88
C ARG A 384 11.45 3.16 24.64
N PHE A 385 11.59 2.74 25.89
CA PHE A 385 10.49 2.19 26.69
C PHE A 385 9.29 3.15 26.81
N ALA A 386 9.55 4.44 27.05
CA ALA A 386 8.49 5.44 27.17
C ALA A 386 7.70 5.61 25.86
N GLU A 387 8.36 5.56 24.69
CA GLU A 387 7.69 5.61 23.39
C GLU A 387 6.78 4.40 23.17
N MET A 388 7.24 3.22 23.56
CA MET A 388 6.47 1.98 23.46
C MET A 388 5.21 2.03 24.34
N VAL A 389 5.34 2.43 25.60
CA VAL A 389 4.21 2.58 26.53
C VAL A 389 3.21 3.63 26.03
N ASN A 390 3.71 4.74 25.48
CA ASN A 390 2.85 5.78 24.90
C ASN A 390 2.09 5.26 23.67
N GLN A 391 2.75 4.47 22.81
CA GLN A 391 2.09 3.85 21.65
C GLN A 391 1.02 2.84 22.08
N GLU A 392 1.24 2.07 23.14
CA GLU A 392 0.25 1.14 23.69
C GLU A 392 -0.99 1.87 24.19
N LYS A 393 -0.82 2.87 25.06
CA LYS A 393 -1.94 3.72 25.55
C LYS A 393 -2.69 4.39 24.40
N PHE A 394 -1.96 4.85 23.39
CA PHE A 394 -2.57 5.42 22.20
C PHE A 394 -3.37 4.39 21.40
N THR A 395 -2.86 3.15 21.29
CA THR A 395 -3.55 2.03 20.63
C THR A 395 -4.86 1.70 21.35
N GLU A 396 -4.86 1.65 22.68
CA GLU A 396 -6.10 1.49 23.45
C GLU A 396 -7.08 2.65 23.22
N LYS A 397 -6.59 3.89 23.24
CA LYS A 397 -7.42 5.09 23.00
C LYS A 397 -8.09 5.05 21.63
N ILE A 398 -7.34 4.77 20.55
CA ILE A 398 -7.89 4.77 19.19
C ILE A 398 -8.85 3.59 18.96
N LEU A 399 -8.60 2.42 19.57
CA LEU A 399 -9.53 1.28 19.55
C LEU A 399 -10.83 1.59 20.30
N ARG A 400 -10.75 2.26 21.46
CA ARG A 400 -11.91 2.68 22.24
C ARG A 400 -12.84 3.59 21.44
N VAL A 401 -12.27 4.60 20.77
CA VAL A 401 -13.03 5.51 19.89
C VAL A 401 -13.67 4.72 18.75
N TYR A 402 -12.91 3.86 18.07
CA TYR A 402 -13.42 3.07 16.94
C TYR A 402 -14.59 2.17 17.31
N PHE A 403 -14.44 1.36 18.37
CA PHE A 403 -15.47 0.40 18.77
C PHE A 403 -16.67 1.08 19.44
N ARG A 404 -16.47 2.24 20.09
CA ARG A 404 -17.57 3.10 20.56
C ARG A 404 -18.42 3.56 19.38
N GLU A 405 -17.82 4.19 18.36
CA GLU A 405 -18.56 4.68 17.19
C GLU A 405 -19.29 3.56 16.43
N LYS A 406 -18.66 2.38 16.30
CA LYS A 406 -19.27 1.20 15.69
C LYS A 406 -20.53 0.71 16.43
N LYS A 407 -20.56 0.82 17.76
CA LYS A 407 -21.69 0.37 18.58
C LYS A 407 -22.89 1.33 18.51
N ILE A 408 -22.65 2.63 18.36
CA ILE A 408 -23.72 3.63 18.48
C ILE A 408 -24.57 3.74 17.20
N ASN A 409 -24.16 3.14 16.07
CA ASN A 409 -24.87 3.12 14.77
C ASN A 409 -25.71 4.39 14.52
N ARG A 410 -25.04 5.55 14.51
CA ARG A 410 -25.73 6.84 14.42
C ARG A 410 -26.10 7.11 12.96
N PRO A 411 -27.39 7.25 12.60
CA PRO A 411 -27.76 7.71 11.26
C PRO A 411 -27.16 9.11 11.03
N PRO A 412 -26.78 9.47 9.79
CA PRO A 412 -26.22 10.78 9.48
C PRO A 412 -27.17 11.90 9.90
N LEU A 413 -26.65 13.03 10.40
CA LEU A 413 -27.50 14.16 10.82
C LEU A 413 -28.20 14.81 9.63
N LEU A 414 -27.54 14.78 8.46
CA LEU A 414 -28.08 15.28 7.21
C LEU A 414 -27.87 14.25 6.10
N SER A 415 -28.92 13.99 5.34
CA SER A 415 -28.81 13.30 4.06
C SER A 415 -28.34 14.26 2.97
N GLY A 416 -27.88 13.71 1.84
CA GLY A 416 -27.61 14.54 0.66
C GLY A 416 -28.83 15.32 0.18
N HIS A 417 -30.04 14.77 0.35
CA HIS A 417 -31.28 15.45 0.01
C HIS A 417 -31.59 16.62 0.94
N ASP A 418 -31.35 16.47 2.25
CA ASP A 418 -31.48 17.57 3.21
C ASP A 418 -30.55 18.72 2.83
N ILE A 419 -29.29 18.42 2.51
CA ILE A 419 -28.29 19.41 2.10
C ILE A 419 -28.74 20.12 0.81
N MET A 420 -29.15 19.37 -0.22
CA MET A 420 -29.61 19.97 -1.48
C MET A 420 -30.79 20.92 -1.27
N THR A 421 -31.79 20.49 -0.49
CA THR A 421 -33.02 21.26 -0.25
C THR A 421 -32.76 22.49 0.62
N GLN A 422 -32.01 22.35 1.72
CA GLN A 422 -31.80 23.44 2.66
C GLN A 422 -30.77 24.48 2.19
N LEU A 423 -29.82 24.08 1.33
CA LEU A 423 -28.79 24.98 0.83
C LEU A 423 -29.04 25.45 -0.61
N GLY A 424 -30.07 24.93 -1.28
CA GLY A 424 -30.37 25.23 -2.68
C GLY A 424 -29.22 24.87 -3.62
N ILE A 425 -28.50 23.77 -3.34
CA ILE A 425 -27.38 23.32 -4.18
C ILE A 425 -27.77 22.07 -4.99
N PRO A 426 -27.35 21.96 -6.26
CA PRO A 426 -27.64 20.79 -7.07
C PRO A 426 -26.85 19.57 -6.58
N ALA A 427 -27.32 18.37 -6.96
CA ALA A 427 -26.58 17.13 -6.73
C ALA A 427 -25.17 17.22 -7.34
N GLY A 428 -24.15 16.87 -6.55
CA GLY A 428 -22.77 16.94 -7.01
C GLY A 428 -21.74 16.74 -5.90
N ARG A 429 -20.45 16.90 -6.24
CA ARG A 429 -19.32 16.69 -5.30
C ARG A 429 -19.38 17.61 -4.08
N LEU A 430 -19.91 18.83 -4.24
CA LEU A 430 -20.07 19.77 -3.13
C LEU A 430 -20.95 19.20 -2.02
N VAL A 431 -22.07 18.55 -2.38
CA VAL A 431 -22.95 17.87 -1.42
C VAL A 431 -22.17 16.82 -0.64
N GLY A 432 -21.38 15.99 -1.32
CA GLY A 432 -20.53 14.98 -0.67
C GLY A 432 -19.50 15.59 0.29
N ARG A 433 -18.84 16.68 -0.10
CA ARG A 433 -17.87 17.40 0.75
C ARG A 433 -18.52 17.99 2.00
N ILE A 434 -19.72 18.55 1.85
CA ILE A 434 -20.48 19.09 2.97
C ILE A 434 -20.92 17.98 3.91
N ILE A 435 -21.43 16.84 3.39
CA ILE A 435 -21.76 15.66 4.21
C ILE A 435 -20.54 15.23 5.01
N GLU A 436 -19.39 15.10 4.37
CA GLU A 436 -18.16 14.65 5.02
C GLU A 436 -17.67 15.64 6.09
N ALA A 437 -17.72 16.95 5.83
CA ALA A 437 -17.37 17.97 6.80
C ALA A 437 -18.33 17.98 8.01
N VAL A 438 -19.64 17.80 7.77
CA VAL A 438 -20.66 17.70 8.81
C VAL A 438 -20.41 16.45 9.66
N GLU A 439 -20.25 15.27 9.07
CA GLU A 439 -19.99 14.04 9.84
C GLU A 439 -18.64 14.09 10.57
N GLU A 440 -17.64 14.76 10.01
CA GLU A 440 -16.39 15.03 10.71
C GLU A 440 -16.57 15.94 11.93
N ALA A 441 -17.32 17.05 11.80
CA ALA A 441 -17.62 17.93 12.92
C ALA A 441 -18.44 17.24 14.00
N ARG A 442 -19.34 16.33 13.59
CA ARG A 442 -20.14 15.50 14.49
C ARG A 442 -19.29 14.52 15.27
N ALA A 443 -18.35 13.84 14.61
CA ALA A 443 -17.41 12.94 15.27
C ALA A 443 -16.52 13.68 16.28
N ALA A 444 -16.23 14.96 16.03
CA ALA A 444 -15.53 15.84 16.96
C ALA A 444 -16.44 16.45 18.06
N GLU A 445 -17.68 15.97 18.19
CA GLU A 445 -18.72 16.46 19.11
C GLU A 445 -19.03 17.96 19.03
N LYS A 446 -18.68 18.61 17.90
CA LYS A 446 -18.96 20.04 17.66
C LYS A 446 -20.40 20.31 17.25
N ILE A 447 -21.04 19.32 16.65
CA ILE A 447 -22.45 19.36 16.25
C ILE A 447 -23.14 18.10 16.76
N LYS A 448 -24.35 18.26 17.28
CA LYS A 448 -25.16 17.21 17.91
C LYS A 448 -26.56 17.14 17.32
N THR A 449 -27.09 18.25 16.82
CA THR A 449 -28.46 18.34 16.30
C THR A 449 -28.49 18.52 14.78
N LYS A 450 -29.67 18.30 14.18
CA LYS A 450 -29.87 18.51 12.74
C LYS A 450 -29.75 20.00 12.40
N GLU A 451 -30.20 20.87 13.29
CA GLU A 451 -30.19 22.32 13.14
C GLU A 451 -28.74 22.85 13.12
N GLU A 452 -27.92 22.42 14.07
CA GLU A 452 -26.48 22.75 14.10
C GLU A 452 -25.76 22.23 12.85
N ALA A 453 -26.12 21.04 12.38
CA ALA A 453 -25.55 20.47 11.16
C ALA A 453 -25.91 21.31 9.92
N VAL A 454 -27.12 21.86 9.84
CA VAL A 454 -27.54 22.76 8.75
C VAL A 454 -26.75 24.05 8.79
N GLU A 455 -26.62 24.67 9.96
CA GLU A 455 -25.89 25.92 10.13
C GLU A 455 -24.40 25.75 9.78
N TYR A 456 -23.81 24.66 10.25
CA TYR A 456 -22.46 24.27 9.86
C TYR A 456 -22.33 24.02 8.35
N ALA A 457 -23.31 23.34 7.75
CA ALA A 457 -23.33 23.09 6.32
C ALA A 457 -23.44 24.39 5.49
N LYS A 458 -24.14 25.42 6.00
CA LYS A 458 -24.19 26.76 5.40
C LYS A 458 -22.82 27.45 5.48
N GLU A 459 -22.20 27.45 6.66
CA GLU A 459 -20.85 28.02 6.84
C GLU A 459 -19.81 27.33 5.93
N ILE A 460 -19.91 26.01 5.79
CA ILE A 460 -19.02 25.19 4.98
C ILE A 460 -19.30 25.38 3.48
N LYS A 461 -20.55 25.56 3.05
CA LYS A 461 -20.88 25.82 1.63
C LYS A 461 -20.09 27.01 1.07
N ASP A 462 -19.95 28.07 1.85
CA ASP A 462 -19.27 29.30 1.42
C ASP A 462 -17.74 29.19 1.52
N ARG A 463 -17.23 28.22 2.30
CA ARG A 463 -15.79 27.98 2.51
C ARG A 463 -15.24 26.81 1.71
N VAL A 464 -16.07 25.87 1.29
CA VAL A 464 -15.64 24.69 0.52
C VAL A 464 -15.44 25.10 -0.93
N PRO A 465 -14.22 24.95 -1.45
CA PRO A 465 -13.95 25.24 -2.84
C PRO A 465 -14.81 24.34 -3.75
N LEU A 466 -15.55 24.97 -4.66
CA LEU A 466 -16.39 24.31 -5.66
C LEU A 466 -15.55 23.54 -6.70
N LEU A 467 -14.30 23.96 -6.86
CA LEU A 467 -13.34 23.40 -7.79
C LEU A 467 -12.17 22.80 -7.01
N ASP A 468 -11.59 21.75 -7.56
CA ASP A 468 -10.35 21.15 -7.05
C ASP A 468 -9.17 22.10 -7.27
N VAL A 469 -9.08 22.70 -8.47
CA VAL A 469 -7.95 23.56 -8.86
C VAL A 469 -8.38 24.77 -9.71
N SER A 470 -7.78 25.92 -9.46
CA SER A 470 -7.75 27.06 -10.40
C SER A 470 -6.36 27.16 -11.01
N VAL A 471 -6.26 27.05 -12.34
CA VAL A 471 -5.01 27.24 -13.07
C VAL A 471 -4.89 28.69 -13.49
N LEU A 472 -3.88 29.39 -12.99
CA LEU A 472 -3.56 30.77 -13.35
C LEU A 472 -2.56 30.78 -14.49
N ILE A 473 -2.90 31.51 -15.55
CA ILE A 473 -2.10 31.61 -16.77
C ILE A 473 -1.80 33.08 -17.03
N PRO A 474 -0.69 33.61 -16.49
CA PRO A 474 -0.24 34.95 -16.84
C PRO A 474 0.22 34.95 -18.30
N ALA A 475 -0.29 35.89 -19.10
CA ALA A 475 0.01 35.99 -20.51
C ALA A 475 0.32 37.44 -20.90
N TYR A 476 1.37 37.64 -21.70
CA TYR A 476 1.71 38.93 -22.30
C TYR A 476 2.40 38.70 -23.64
N ASN A 477 1.71 39.00 -24.74
CA ASN A 477 2.13 38.73 -26.11
C ASN A 477 2.51 37.24 -26.34
N GLU A 478 1.55 36.34 -26.13
CA GLU A 478 1.71 34.88 -26.22
C GLU A 478 0.72 34.24 -27.22
N GLU A 479 0.37 34.94 -28.30
CA GLU A 479 -0.61 34.45 -29.30
C GLU A 479 -0.24 33.06 -29.88
N ALA A 480 1.06 32.78 -30.01
CA ALA A 480 1.56 31.51 -30.54
C ALA A 480 1.47 30.33 -29.54
N GLY A 481 1.44 30.63 -28.24
CA GLY A 481 1.48 29.65 -27.15
C GLY A 481 0.12 29.38 -26.50
N ILE A 482 -0.69 30.42 -26.29
CA ILE A 482 -1.86 30.38 -25.41
C ILE A 482 -2.89 29.31 -25.82
N ALA A 483 -3.17 29.16 -27.12
CA ALA A 483 -4.11 28.14 -27.61
C ALA A 483 -3.63 26.72 -27.28
N LYS A 484 -2.33 26.45 -27.44
CA LYS A 484 -1.74 25.12 -27.18
C LYS A 484 -1.75 24.79 -25.69
N VAL A 485 -1.49 25.78 -24.83
CA VAL A 485 -1.58 25.62 -23.38
C VAL A 485 -3.03 25.27 -22.98
N LEU A 486 -4.01 26.05 -23.45
CA LEU A 486 -5.43 25.84 -23.14
C LEU A 486 -5.97 24.48 -23.61
N GLU A 487 -5.54 23.99 -24.78
CA GLU A 487 -5.89 22.64 -25.25
C GLU A 487 -5.34 21.55 -24.33
N LYS A 488 -4.10 21.68 -23.84
CA LYS A 488 -3.50 20.71 -22.92
C LYS A 488 -4.22 20.65 -21.57
N LEU A 489 -4.77 21.77 -21.08
CA LEU A 489 -5.50 21.82 -19.79
C LEU A 489 -6.68 20.86 -19.71
N LYS A 490 -7.27 20.46 -20.84
CA LYS A 490 -8.38 19.49 -20.89
C LYS A 490 -8.06 18.17 -20.18
N GLY A 491 -6.78 17.82 -20.05
CA GLY A 491 -6.32 16.60 -19.37
C GLY A 491 -6.13 16.71 -17.84
N LEU A 492 -6.44 17.84 -17.21
CA LEU A 492 -6.24 18.02 -15.76
C LEU A 492 -7.24 17.18 -14.94
N PRO A 493 -6.80 16.51 -13.85
CA PRO A 493 -7.68 15.75 -12.96
C PRO A 493 -8.69 16.64 -12.22
N GLY A 494 -9.78 16.05 -11.76
CA GLY A 494 -10.72 16.73 -10.86
C GLY A 494 -11.61 17.76 -11.56
N SER A 495 -12.30 18.58 -10.77
CA SER A 495 -12.99 19.78 -11.27
C SER A 495 -12.03 20.96 -11.27
N TRP A 496 -11.90 21.66 -12.39
CA TRP A 496 -10.94 22.76 -12.51
C TRP A 496 -11.51 23.94 -13.30
N GLU A 497 -10.89 25.09 -13.12
CA GLU A 497 -11.05 26.26 -13.99
C GLU A 497 -9.68 26.77 -14.44
N ALA A 498 -9.67 27.51 -15.55
CA ALA A 498 -8.51 28.26 -16.00
C ALA A 498 -8.82 29.75 -16.02
N LEU A 499 -7.89 30.54 -15.49
CA LEU A 499 -7.94 31.99 -15.43
C LEU A 499 -6.75 32.51 -16.24
N VAL A 500 -7.03 32.96 -17.45
CA VAL A 500 -6.02 33.64 -18.30
C VAL A 500 -5.98 35.09 -17.88
N VAL A 501 -4.84 35.55 -17.41
CA VAL A 501 -4.63 36.97 -17.07
C VAL A 501 -3.76 37.59 -18.14
N ASP A 502 -4.43 38.26 -19.07
CA ASP A 502 -3.81 39.03 -20.14
C ASP A 502 -3.30 40.36 -19.58
N ASP A 503 -1.98 40.49 -19.45
CA ASP A 503 -1.32 41.64 -18.86
C ASP A 503 -1.15 42.77 -19.90
N GLY A 504 -2.21 43.09 -20.64
CA GLY A 504 -2.23 44.15 -21.65
C GLY A 504 -1.45 43.82 -22.92
N SER A 505 -1.66 42.62 -23.48
CA SER A 505 -1.03 42.23 -24.76
C SER A 505 -1.45 43.14 -25.91
N VAL A 506 -0.55 43.35 -26.87
CA VAL A 506 -0.81 44.10 -28.12
C VAL A 506 -1.10 43.18 -29.31
N ASP A 507 -0.90 41.88 -29.12
CA ASP A 507 -1.19 40.83 -30.11
C ASP A 507 -2.58 40.21 -29.88
N ARG A 508 -2.86 39.07 -30.53
CA ARG A 508 -4.17 38.40 -30.42
C ARG A 508 -4.34 37.50 -29.19
N THR A 509 -3.48 37.59 -28.17
CA THR A 509 -3.51 36.70 -26.99
C THR A 509 -4.89 36.64 -26.31
N ALA A 510 -5.45 37.80 -25.95
CA ALA A 510 -6.74 37.88 -25.26
C ALA A 510 -7.90 37.37 -26.13
N GLU A 511 -7.88 37.72 -27.42
CA GLU A 511 -8.89 37.28 -28.39
C GLU A 511 -8.88 35.75 -28.54
N ILE A 512 -7.69 35.15 -28.65
CA ILE A 512 -7.54 33.69 -28.75
C ILE A 512 -8.02 33.01 -27.47
N ALA A 513 -7.65 33.52 -26.29
CA ALA A 513 -8.09 32.97 -25.02
C ALA A 513 -9.62 33.02 -24.84
N ALA A 514 -10.27 34.10 -25.28
CA ALA A 514 -11.72 34.29 -25.18
C ALA A 514 -12.54 33.27 -26.00
N ARG A 515 -11.93 32.61 -26.99
CA ARG A 515 -12.57 31.53 -27.78
C ARG A 515 -12.70 30.22 -27.00
N TYR A 516 -11.98 30.07 -25.88
CA TYR A 516 -12.02 28.89 -25.02
C TYR A 516 -12.97 29.11 -23.84
N LYS A 517 -13.42 28.01 -23.23
CA LYS A 517 -14.25 28.03 -22.03
C LYS A 517 -13.41 28.32 -20.77
N VAL A 518 -12.81 29.50 -20.72
CA VAL A 518 -11.94 29.99 -19.64
C VAL A 518 -12.34 31.40 -19.25
N SER A 519 -11.95 31.86 -18.06
CA SER A 519 -12.14 33.28 -17.70
C SER A 519 -10.92 34.08 -18.13
N VAL A 520 -11.15 35.17 -18.85
CA VAL A 520 -10.08 36.10 -19.27
C VAL A 520 -10.17 37.37 -18.42
N ILE A 521 -9.05 37.74 -17.81
CA ILE A 521 -8.88 38.98 -17.04
C ILE A 521 -7.87 39.82 -17.81
N SER A 522 -8.28 40.98 -18.33
CA SER A 522 -7.40 41.86 -19.11
C SER A 522 -7.00 43.11 -18.32
N HIS A 523 -5.70 43.38 -18.28
CA HIS A 523 -5.16 44.65 -17.80
C HIS A 523 -5.11 45.68 -18.93
N LYS A 524 -5.24 46.98 -18.61
CA LYS A 524 -5.21 48.06 -19.61
C LYS A 524 -3.82 48.27 -20.23
N LYS A 525 -2.76 47.87 -19.53
CA LYS A 525 -1.36 47.98 -19.92
C LYS A 525 -0.57 46.91 -19.18
N ASN A 526 0.65 46.62 -19.62
CA ASN A 526 1.55 45.71 -18.92
C ASN A 526 1.89 46.22 -17.50
N MET A 527 1.55 45.39 -16.50
CA MET A 527 1.79 45.64 -15.07
C MET A 527 2.78 44.66 -14.45
N GLY A 528 3.20 43.62 -15.18
CA GLY A 528 4.15 42.58 -14.79
C GLY A 528 3.49 41.27 -14.36
N LYS A 529 4.28 40.17 -14.40
CA LYS A 529 3.83 38.81 -14.06
C LYS A 529 3.21 38.73 -12.66
N GLY A 530 3.81 39.37 -11.66
CA GLY A 530 3.27 39.41 -10.30
C GLY A 530 1.92 40.12 -10.21
N ALA A 531 1.72 41.20 -10.97
CA ALA A 531 0.41 41.85 -11.04
C ALA A 531 -0.65 40.89 -11.64
N ALA A 532 -0.29 40.18 -12.71
CA ALA A 532 -1.17 39.20 -13.34
C ALA A 532 -1.53 38.04 -12.38
N LEU A 533 -0.53 37.50 -11.67
CA LEU A 533 -0.76 36.45 -10.67
C LEU A 533 -1.64 36.94 -9.51
N ILE A 534 -1.41 38.14 -8.97
CA ILE A 534 -2.25 38.71 -7.89
C ILE A 534 -3.70 38.86 -8.35
N SER A 535 -3.95 39.40 -9.55
CA SER A 535 -5.29 39.50 -10.14
C SER A 535 -5.95 38.13 -10.31
N GLY A 536 -5.19 37.12 -10.74
CA GLY A 536 -5.65 35.74 -10.88
C GLY A 536 -5.99 35.09 -9.53
N ILE A 537 -5.11 35.21 -8.53
CA ILE A 537 -5.31 34.65 -7.18
C ILE A 537 -6.58 35.21 -6.55
N ALA A 538 -6.84 36.51 -6.71
CA ALA A 538 -8.05 37.14 -6.18
C ALA A 538 -9.35 36.55 -6.77
N ARG A 539 -9.31 36.09 -8.03
CA ARG A 539 -10.46 35.53 -8.75
C ARG A 539 -10.60 34.01 -8.65
N ALA A 540 -9.55 33.30 -8.22
CA ALA A 540 -9.51 31.84 -8.14
C ALA A 540 -10.57 31.26 -7.18
N ARG A 541 -11.23 30.15 -7.55
CA ARG A 541 -12.27 29.47 -6.77
C ARG A 541 -11.93 28.03 -6.38
N GLY A 542 -10.77 27.52 -6.81
CA GLY A 542 -10.28 26.18 -6.54
C GLY A 542 -9.73 25.99 -5.12
N LYS A 543 -9.68 24.74 -4.64
CA LYS A 543 -9.00 24.38 -3.38
C LYS A 543 -7.51 24.65 -3.48
N TYR A 544 -6.95 24.37 -4.65
CA TYR A 544 -5.58 24.69 -5.02
C TYR A 544 -5.54 25.74 -6.10
N ILE A 545 -4.48 26.54 -6.09
CA ILE A 545 -4.09 27.42 -7.18
C ILE A 545 -2.83 26.81 -7.78
N ALA A 546 -2.88 26.54 -9.08
CA ALA A 546 -1.73 26.11 -9.87
C ALA A 546 -1.30 27.24 -10.80
N VAL A 547 0.00 27.46 -10.96
CA VAL A 547 0.52 28.41 -11.96
C VAL A 547 1.01 27.63 -13.18
N GLN A 548 0.63 28.10 -14.36
CA GLN A 548 1.09 27.60 -15.66
C GLN A 548 1.39 28.80 -16.54
N ASP A 549 2.64 29.00 -16.91
CA ASP A 549 3.00 30.07 -17.84
C ASP A 549 2.39 29.78 -19.21
N ALA A 550 2.06 30.83 -19.96
CA ALA A 550 1.49 30.72 -21.31
C ALA A 550 2.51 30.22 -22.37
N ASP A 551 3.71 29.84 -21.91
CA ASP A 551 4.77 29.25 -22.71
C ASP A 551 4.75 27.71 -22.69
N LEU A 552 5.36 27.10 -23.72
CA LEU A 552 5.56 25.66 -23.83
C LEU A 552 6.91 25.15 -23.25
N GLU A 553 7.53 25.86 -22.30
CA GLU A 553 8.84 25.44 -21.73
C GLU A 553 8.75 24.16 -20.86
N TYR A 554 7.53 23.78 -20.46
CA TYR A 554 7.26 22.70 -19.51
C TYR A 554 6.31 21.63 -20.08
N ASP A 555 6.49 20.39 -19.63
CA ASP A 555 5.57 19.30 -19.94
C ASP A 555 4.34 19.32 -19.03
N PHE A 556 3.17 19.57 -19.62
CA PHE A 556 1.87 19.59 -18.94
C PHE A 556 1.54 18.29 -18.19
N SER A 557 2.05 17.13 -18.65
CA SER A 557 1.85 15.85 -17.95
C SER A 557 2.32 15.91 -16.48
N GLN A 558 3.29 16.77 -16.20
CA GLN A 558 3.89 16.94 -14.88
C GLN A 558 3.09 17.88 -13.99
N LEU A 559 2.48 18.94 -14.53
CA LEU A 559 1.55 19.77 -13.77
C LEU A 559 0.37 18.93 -13.27
N ARG A 560 -0.15 18.03 -14.13
CA ARG A 560 -1.14 17.04 -13.76
C ARG A 560 -0.66 16.18 -12.57
N GLY A 561 0.53 15.59 -12.66
CA GLY A 561 1.09 14.76 -11.59
C GLY A 561 1.24 15.52 -10.26
N ILE A 562 1.70 16.78 -10.31
CA ILE A 562 1.85 17.65 -9.13
C ILE A 562 0.49 17.97 -8.50
N VAL A 563 -0.51 18.29 -9.33
CA VAL A 563 -1.89 18.54 -8.86
C VAL A 563 -2.49 17.28 -8.22
N GLU A 564 -2.39 16.12 -8.88
CA GLU A 564 -2.87 14.84 -8.33
C GLU A 564 -2.23 14.55 -6.97
N TYR A 565 -0.92 14.78 -6.87
CA TYR A 565 -0.13 14.59 -5.66
C TYR A 565 -0.53 15.56 -4.55
N ALA A 566 -0.68 16.85 -4.85
CA ALA A 566 -1.11 17.85 -3.87
C ALA A 566 -2.49 17.51 -3.29
N MET A 567 -3.44 17.15 -4.15
CA MET A 567 -4.82 16.84 -3.75
C MET A 567 -4.94 15.56 -2.95
N LYS A 568 -4.30 14.47 -3.42
CA LYS A 568 -4.39 13.14 -2.79
C LYS A 568 -3.87 13.13 -1.36
N GLU A 569 -2.93 14.01 -1.08
CA GLU A 569 -2.13 14.04 0.14
C GLU A 569 -2.46 15.21 1.04
N GLU A 570 -3.38 16.06 0.57
CA GLU A 570 -3.81 17.29 1.21
C GLU A 570 -2.62 18.19 1.61
N LEU A 571 -1.61 18.26 0.74
CA LEU A 571 -0.42 19.07 1.00
C LEU A 571 -0.75 20.55 0.87
N ASP A 572 -0.03 21.38 1.62
CA ASP A 572 -0.24 22.83 1.60
C ASP A 572 0.42 23.51 0.38
N ALA A 573 1.60 23.04 -0.02
CA ALA A 573 2.33 23.53 -1.19
C ALA A 573 3.18 22.42 -1.83
N VAL A 574 3.07 22.25 -3.15
CA VAL A 574 3.89 21.33 -3.96
C VAL A 574 4.46 22.08 -5.15
N TYR A 575 5.78 22.01 -5.30
CA TYR A 575 6.55 22.68 -6.34
C TYR A 575 7.13 21.63 -7.30
N GLY A 576 7.17 21.93 -8.59
CA GLY A 576 8.04 21.22 -9.53
C GLY A 576 9.46 21.77 -9.44
N SER A 577 10.50 20.94 -9.37
CA SER A 577 11.89 21.39 -9.31
C SER A 577 12.68 20.91 -10.52
N ARG A 578 13.28 21.86 -11.23
CA ARG A 578 14.17 21.58 -12.37
C ARG A 578 15.51 21.01 -11.94
N PHE A 579 15.87 21.12 -10.66
CA PHE A 579 17.17 20.71 -10.13
C PHE A 579 17.17 19.33 -9.48
N LEU A 580 16.01 18.68 -9.34
CA LEU A 580 15.89 17.30 -8.82
C LEU A 580 16.16 16.23 -9.89
N LYS A 581 16.17 16.60 -11.17
CA LYS A 581 16.51 15.73 -12.32
C LYS A 581 17.47 16.48 -13.25
N LYS A 582 18.23 15.75 -14.07
CA LYS A 582 19.07 16.35 -15.13
C LYS A 582 18.16 16.95 -16.22
N ASN A 583 18.32 18.25 -16.47
CA ASN A 583 17.62 19.01 -17.51
C ASN A 583 18.63 19.67 -18.46
N PRO A 584 18.27 19.89 -19.74
CA PRO A 584 19.11 20.64 -20.67
C PRO A 584 19.31 22.08 -20.20
N VAL A 585 20.54 22.57 -20.28
CA VAL A 585 20.94 23.92 -19.87
C VAL A 585 21.38 24.69 -21.11
N LEU A 586 20.50 25.53 -21.66
CA LEU A 586 20.84 26.38 -22.81
C LEU A 586 21.68 27.59 -22.40
N TYR A 587 21.39 28.17 -21.23
CA TYR A 587 22.09 29.36 -20.72
C TYR A 587 22.56 29.17 -19.27
N MET A 588 23.87 28.99 -19.10
CA MET A 588 24.48 28.70 -17.80
C MET A 588 24.23 29.78 -16.74
N ASN A 589 24.22 31.06 -17.14
CA ASN A 589 24.05 32.18 -16.22
C ASN A 589 22.66 32.19 -15.54
N TYR A 590 21.58 31.90 -16.27
CA TYR A 590 20.24 31.80 -15.70
C TYR A 590 20.09 30.56 -14.81
N PHE A 591 20.72 29.45 -15.19
CA PHE A 591 20.74 28.23 -14.39
C PHE A 591 21.42 28.47 -13.03
N LEU A 592 22.62 29.06 -13.04
CA LEU A 592 23.37 29.39 -11.83
C LEU A 592 22.66 30.46 -11.00
N GLY A 593 22.08 31.49 -11.65
CA GLY A 593 21.32 32.55 -10.99
C GLY A 593 20.10 32.02 -10.22
N ASN A 594 19.27 31.19 -10.87
CA ASN A 594 18.09 30.60 -10.21
C ASN A 594 18.48 29.68 -9.05
N ARG A 595 19.56 28.91 -9.20
CA ARG A 595 20.08 28.04 -8.14
C ARG A 595 20.62 28.84 -6.96
N PHE A 596 21.34 29.93 -7.23
CA PHE A 596 21.84 30.85 -6.21
C PHE A 596 20.70 31.50 -5.42
N VAL A 597 19.71 32.06 -6.10
CA VAL A 597 18.55 32.70 -5.46
C VAL A 597 17.75 31.68 -4.63
N SER A 598 17.51 30.48 -5.15
CA SER A 598 16.78 29.41 -4.42
C SER A 598 17.54 28.95 -3.18
N MET A 599 18.87 28.81 -3.27
CA MET A 599 19.75 28.51 -2.15
C MET A 599 19.72 29.63 -1.10
N PHE A 600 19.72 30.89 -1.54
CA PHE A 600 19.69 32.04 -0.64
C PHE A 600 18.36 32.11 0.13
N ILE A 601 17.22 31.94 -0.56
CA ILE A 601 15.89 31.85 0.08
C ILE A 601 15.86 30.69 1.08
N SER A 602 16.36 29.52 0.69
CA SER A 602 16.47 28.35 1.57
C SER A 602 17.25 28.66 2.86
N ALA A 603 18.38 29.38 2.73
CA ALA A 603 19.21 29.78 3.87
C ALA A 603 18.49 30.76 4.81
N ILE A 604 17.84 31.81 4.28
CA ILE A 604 17.14 32.82 5.08
C ILE A 604 16.06 32.21 5.97
N PHE A 605 15.33 31.23 5.44
CA PHE A 605 14.18 30.61 6.10
C PHE A 605 14.50 29.27 6.75
N MET A 606 15.77 28.85 6.75
CA MET A 606 16.23 27.57 7.31
C MET A 606 15.39 26.38 6.81
N SER A 607 15.00 26.42 5.54
CA SER A 607 14.17 25.40 4.88
C SER A 607 14.80 24.99 3.55
N ARG A 608 14.54 23.77 3.10
CA ARG A 608 15.13 23.26 1.86
C ARG A 608 14.13 23.44 0.71
N VAL A 609 14.40 24.41 -0.16
CA VAL A 609 13.69 24.60 -1.44
C VAL A 609 14.73 24.68 -2.54
N THR A 610 14.80 23.65 -3.37
CA THR A 610 15.78 23.54 -4.45
C THR A 610 15.49 24.51 -5.59
N ASP A 611 14.23 24.75 -5.94
CA ASP A 611 13.82 25.62 -7.05
C ASP A 611 12.67 26.56 -6.66
N ALA A 612 13.00 27.75 -6.17
CA ALA A 612 12.00 28.76 -5.78
C ALA A 612 11.37 29.49 -6.98
N TYR A 613 11.99 29.41 -8.16
CA TYR A 613 11.63 30.11 -9.39
C TYR A 613 11.04 29.18 -10.45
N THR A 614 10.46 28.06 -10.00
CA THR A 614 9.71 27.15 -10.85
C THR A 614 8.36 27.72 -11.25
N CYS A 615 7.91 27.42 -12.47
CA CYS A 615 6.56 27.72 -12.93
C CYS A 615 5.51 26.88 -12.18
N TYR A 616 5.76 25.59 -11.99
CA TYR A 616 4.80 24.66 -11.41
C TYR A 616 4.75 24.79 -9.88
N LYS A 617 3.96 25.75 -9.43
CA LYS A 617 3.58 25.95 -8.03
C LYS A 617 2.12 25.59 -7.86
N VAL A 618 1.85 24.56 -7.07
CA VAL A 618 0.50 24.17 -6.65
C VAL A 618 0.39 24.41 -5.16
N VAL A 619 -0.39 25.42 -4.78
CA VAL A 619 -0.49 25.87 -3.39
C VAL A 619 -1.96 25.96 -3.01
N ARG A 620 -2.32 25.66 -1.77
CA ARG A 620 -3.71 25.84 -1.33
C ARG A 620 -4.13 27.30 -1.47
N ALA A 621 -5.35 27.50 -1.96
CA ALA A 621 -5.89 28.80 -2.28
C ALA A 621 -6.10 29.67 -1.03
N ASP A 622 -6.51 29.07 0.09
CA ASP A 622 -6.70 29.77 1.36
C ASP A 622 -5.38 30.36 1.90
N LEU A 623 -4.28 29.62 1.78
CA LEU A 623 -2.94 30.12 2.13
C LEU A 623 -2.53 31.30 1.25
N LEU A 624 -2.55 31.13 -0.08
CA LEU A 624 -2.12 32.20 -0.99
C LEU A 624 -2.97 33.47 -0.84
N LYS A 625 -4.29 33.33 -0.67
CA LYS A 625 -5.20 34.46 -0.47
C LYS A 625 -5.04 35.14 0.88
N SER A 626 -4.53 34.44 1.88
CA SER A 626 -4.25 35.03 3.20
C SER A 626 -3.02 35.94 3.21
N TYR A 627 -2.16 35.86 2.17
CA TYR A 627 -0.95 36.65 2.08
C TYR A 627 -1.18 37.97 1.35
N ASP A 628 -0.70 39.06 1.96
CA ASP A 628 -0.63 40.38 1.33
C ASP A 628 0.57 40.43 0.37
N LEU A 629 0.34 39.90 -0.85
CA LEU A 629 1.30 39.86 -1.96
C LEU A 629 1.34 41.23 -2.66
N ARG A 630 2.54 41.80 -2.81
CA ARG A 630 2.73 43.18 -3.33
C ARG A 630 3.65 43.24 -4.55
N SER A 631 4.48 42.24 -4.77
CA SER A 631 5.43 42.18 -5.87
C SER A 631 4.72 42.11 -7.22
N ARG A 632 5.15 42.94 -8.18
CA ARG A 632 4.46 43.10 -9.48
C ARG A 632 5.23 42.46 -10.64
N GLY A 633 6.54 42.29 -10.53
CA GLY A 633 7.38 41.62 -11.52
C GLY A 633 7.60 40.14 -11.22
N PHE A 634 8.75 39.61 -11.65
CA PHE A 634 9.16 38.22 -11.42
C PHE A 634 9.51 37.94 -9.94
N GLU A 635 9.79 38.96 -9.16
CA GLU A 635 10.11 38.83 -7.73
C GLU A 635 8.95 38.30 -6.88
N ILE A 636 7.72 38.27 -7.42
CA ILE A 636 6.57 37.60 -6.83
C ILE A 636 6.84 36.11 -6.53
N GLU A 637 7.69 35.46 -7.33
CA GLU A 637 8.04 34.04 -7.14
C GLU A 637 8.80 33.84 -5.83
N ALA A 638 9.67 34.80 -5.48
CA ALA A 638 10.35 34.86 -4.19
C ALA A 638 9.37 35.23 -3.08
N GLU A 639 8.52 36.25 -3.26
CA GLU A 639 7.55 36.68 -2.23
C GLU A 639 6.63 35.52 -1.80
N ILE A 640 6.02 34.81 -2.76
CA ILE A 640 5.15 33.65 -2.47
C ILE A 640 5.90 32.59 -1.68
N THR A 641 7.09 32.20 -2.14
CA THR A 641 7.90 31.15 -1.50
C THR A 641 8.32 31.57 -0.09
N SER A 642 8.79 32.81 0.08
CA SER A 642 9.19 33.36 1.36
C SER A 642 8.01 33.48 2.34
N ARG A 643 6.82 33.86 1.88
CA ARG A 643 5.60 33.92 2.73
C ARG A 643 5.19 32.54 3.21
N LEU A 644 5.20 31.53 2.33
CA LEU A 644 4.92 30.15 2.70
C LEU A 644 5.91 29.66 3.77
N LEU A 645 7.21 29.82 3.52
CA LEU A 645 8.25 29.38 4.45
C LEU A 645 8.20 30.13 5.80
N LYS A 646 7.93 31.44 5.80
CA LYS A 646 7.77 32.24 7.02
C LYS A 646 6.64 31.71 7.91
N ASN A 647 5.56 31.25 7.31
CA ASN A 647 4.40 30.71 8.01
C ASN A 647 4.54 29.21 8.32
N GLY A 648 5.75 28.64 8.21
CA GLY A 648 6.03 27.24 8.54
C GLY A 648 5.45 26.23 7.55
N VAL A 649 5.00 26.67 6.38
CA VAL A 649 4.45 25.78 5.35
C VAL A 649 5.57 24.95 4.75
N LYS A 650 5.43 23.63 4.81
CA LYS A 650 6.39 22.71 4.20
C LYS A 650 6.11 22.59 2.70
N ILE A 651 7.05 23.08 1.89
CA ILE A 651 7.02 22.95 0.44
C ILE A 651 7.58 21.57 0.06
N ILE A 652 6.80 20.75 -0.65
CA ILE A 652 7.25 19.47 -1.19
C ILE A 652 7.64 19.66 -2.66
N GLU A 653 8.80 19.15 -3.07
CA GLU A 653 9.29 19.31 -4.44
C GLU A 653 9.23 17.99 -5.21
N MET A 654 8.76 18.04 -6.47
CA MET A 654 8.73 16.92 -7.41
C MET A 654 9.64 17.22 -8.61
N PRO A 655 10.40 16.25 -9.14
CA PRO A 655 11.23 16.50 -10.32
C PRO A 655 10.39 16.82 -11.54
N ILE A 656 10.80 17.84 -12.32
CA ILE A 656 10.15 18.24 -13.59
C ILE A 656 11.15 18.32 -14.74
N ASP A 657 10.65 18.12 -15.95
CA ASP A 657 11.35 18.29 -17.21
C ASP A 657 11.23 19.75 -17.68
N TYR A 658 12.32 20.26 -18.25
CA TYR A 658 12.44 21.65 -18.66
C TYR A 658 13.13 21.76 -20.01
N ALA A 659 12.48 22.42 -20.97
CA ALA A 659 13.01 22.70 -22.29
C ALA A 659 13.16 24.24 -22.47
N PRO A 660 14.35 24.81 -22.22
CA PRO A 660 14.56 26.26 -22.30
C PRO A 660 14.45 26.78 -23.74
N ARG A 661 13.79 27.94 -23.91
CA ARG A 661 13.76 28.71 -25.17
C ARG A 661 15.01 29.57 -25.39
N SER A 662 15.24 29.97 -26.65
CA SER A 662 16.29 30.93 -27.03
C SER A 662 15.89 32.39 -26.72
N GLU A 663 16.85 33.31 -26.67
CA GLU A 663 16.58 34.75 -26.48
C GLU A 663 15.77 35.35 -27.63
N GLU A 664 15.93 34.84 -28.85
CA GLU A 664 15.15 35.22 -30.05
C GLU A 664 13.67 34.80 -29.94
N GLU A 665 13.37 33.76 -29.14
CA GLU A 665 12.00 33.31 -28.81
C GLU A 665 11.39 34.09 -27.63
N GLY A 666 12.04 35.17 -27.18
CA GLY A 666 11.45 36.18 -26.31
C GLY A 666 11.65 35.97 -24.80
N LYS A 667 12.84 35.53 -24.36
CA LYS A 667 13.14 35.35 -22.92
C LYS A 667 13.08 36.68 -22.14
N LYS A 668 12.14 36.81 -21.19
CA LYS A 668 11.79 38.11 -20.54
C LYS A 668 12.50 38.41 -19.20
N ILE A 669 13.43 37.56 -18.74
CA ILE A 669 14.08 37.65 -17.41
C ILE A 669 15.39 38.44 -17.48
N ARG A 670 15.64 39.38 -16.55
CA ARG A 670 16.88 40.19 -16.49
C ARG A 670 17.72 39.85 -15.24
N PRO A 671 19.06 40.00 -15.28
CA PRO A 671 19.91 39.75 -14.10
C PRO A 671 19.54 40.56 -12.84
N LEU A 672 19.03 41.79 -13.02
CA LEU A 672 18.55 42.65 -11.93
C LEU A 672 17.36 42.04 -11.15
N ASP A 673 16.59 41.14 -11.76
CA ASP A 673 15.45 40.49 -11.12
C ASP A 673 15.90 39.52 -10.01
N GLY A 674 17.10 38.93 -10.13
CA GLY A 674 17.69 38.10 -9.07
C GLY A 674 18.07 38.89 -7.81
N ILE A 675 18.48 40.15 -7.95
CA ILE A 675 18.76 41.03 -6.81
C ILE A 675 17.45 41.42 -6.11
N LYS A 676 16.42 41.81 -6.90
CA LYS A 676 15.09 42.10 -6.36
C LYS A 676 14.51 40.91 -5.60
N ALA A 677 14.69 39.68 -6.12
CA ALA A 677 14.27 38.46 -5.47
C ALA A 677 14.86 38.29 -4.05
N VAL A 678 16.15 38.55 -3.92
CA VAL A 678 16.88 38.45 -2.65
C VAL A 678 16.41 39.50 -1.66
N LEU A 679 16.29 40.76 -2.10
CA LEU A 679 15.78 41.85 -1.27
C LEU A 679 14.34 41.59 -0.80
N GLU A 680 13.51 41.03 -1.68
CA GLU A 680 12.13 40.66 -1.37
C GLU A 680 12.06 39.54 -0.32
N ALA A 681 12.89 38.50 -0.45
CA ALA A 681 12.98 37.44 0.54
C ALA A 681 13.41 37.96 1.93
N LEU A 682 14.35 38.89 1.98
CA LEU A 682 14.77 39.57 3.23
C LEU A 682 13.62 40.42 3.81
N ARG A 683 12.94 41.22 2.98
CA ARG A 683 11.77 42.00 3.39
C ARG A 683 10.70 41.12 4.04
N VAL A 684 10.39 39.97 3.44
CA VAL A 684 9.43 39.03 4.01
C VAL A 684 9.94 38.45 5.33
N ARG A 685 11.22 38.09 5.44
CA ARG A 685 11.78 37.50 6.68
C ARG A 685 11.66 38.42 7.89
N PHE A 686 11.88 39.73 7.70
CA PHE A 686 11.96 40.72 8.77
C PHE A 686 10.70 41.60 8.92
N SER A 687 9.63 41.30 8.18
CA SER A 687 8.33 41.97 8.33
C SER A 687 7.43 41.37 9.40
#